data_AF-A0A1H1XHX6-F1
#
_entry.id   AF-A0A1H1XHX6-F1
#
_cell.length_a   1.000
_cell.length_b   1.000
_cell.length_c   1.000
_cell.angle_alpha   90.00
_cell.angle_beta   90.00
_cell.angle_gamma   90.00
#
_symmetry.space_group_name_H-M   'P 1'
#
loop_
_entity.id
_entity.type
_entity.pdbx_description
1 polymer ?
#
loop_
_entity_poly.entity_id
_entity_poly.type
_entity_poly.pdbx_seq_one_letter_code
_entity_poly.pdbx_strand_id
1 'polypeptide(L)'
;MTTFRIHPAIGIARVGNSDGYVIAPETMAGSPPADGSKLTGGLPIRPGTASESIRSSDLRDASGALKRHAARFRLFSYKDSTSETWPRGDGDEVRIGDTVDGRKIADIIWTVHVANKKTNWFVLAEEDDKPQGIASYADGNLPDIRNPSLTQTGAPQPVDKLAVLALPDRLRKLVIDPGPRVISGKSADPVRFDAQTSAKYFDIARGATVEIPHYPKSFPCDELGQIESPSGLIDSLGELRTDSFGRLLVLGGRGRAVAWKIAGKSPLDDDVNNDQWFDDTSDGPVSATIVFDDGTRESAHGAWVTTTDPSFAPQILNVVSMWDDVYDVWVRQLELAPEIFDGSSEVYRETYKPTFDDQIAPILRSASQQHWIANLGQTGISAHAALAKITATTDPTGTSLAGLSAVFRDPSQNQTSNTTLMPLHLGDAGEAMLSLRKTQHFFLSQWNKGIGHFLAGAGSKLGPGEFLDKASLVNCIGGRLSPGIDLTFVMREPALYELPWKTSGGGPFRIRARALAYDANLVGDKAFLSVGYVPRHDDQLGLEPGDLSKFMALPWHTDYNSCATHPPDPAVPGNRTVFWSWPAQRPVAVYDASQLGWGPHSLDDSTNVFQLGPQLWSVRGWGTDAADAENWGRYQERKDMLYNWHRIGTVLQSPAIEPPIQHIEGDQQDITNAPEDWYLEVESQLRDTGRTPVTPFPNYATEITLPDTAQLGATPDSLNPNAVRELFYQLLNVDEYPGALRNARRYVEFWLKWAEAFSLNPAKASYDRMFFPFSAPALEARMQLIYQELSDDADAPDADPLFKTPADMVTRIKQFTPLNLLDGAWLRNIARTGPTDEVRALLFSIWMDEFGDGEVSKNHCNIYLDLCHSVGFYPPSLSSREFAFDTDFLDSAFTVPTFELAISQFTEDYYPEILGMTLQLEWEVLGLKPTRDLLVNFGLNPHFYVMHIGIDNAVNGHGRRALDAVLLYLQSIQEAGGSNGVAGAWRRIWNGYVAFGQIGSFGSDLYNLIKNPSSLKQRMIEMIKSKADFGSRNHQTHTLGGMPINELFAVPEQFLNIMVTSGLLTPGDWENSRLNQLIQFQTGPMFRVFTDDEIALLSDYTLSLSSPPKPTPPKGLPAAAAMEAVINQLKPQQVGTAGHTAHSLKDDSGIDHTVSWWFDQSPRTFMKALALPLNNFISPGNPAASAFFTHWIAPGGPMGNVFDAAAVASPGMTCRAVVERWITKGCPLTDEVIRMLRLTTPSTKRARHRTGRLYGMGSVH
;
A
#
# COMPACT_ATOMS: atom_id res chain seq x y z
N MET A 1 2.79 12.54 -56.43
CA MET A 1 1.54 13.21 -56.01
C MET A 1 1.76 13.75 -54.61
N THR A 2 1.15 14.88 -54.25
CA THR A 2 1.16 15.34 -52.85
C THR A 2 0.25 14.44 -52.02
N THR A 3 0.69 14.06 -50.82
CA THR A 3 -0.15 13.34 -49.85
C THR A 3 -0.64 14.31 -48.79
N PHE A 4 -1.93 14.30 -48.49
CA PHE A 4 -2.53 15.16 -47.47
C PHE A 4 -2.81 14.39 -46.18
N ARG A 5 -2.53 15.02 -45.05
CA ARG A 5 -2.69 14.42 -43.72
C ARG A 5 -3.37 15.39 -42.76
N ILE A 6 -4.30 14.88 -41.96
CA ILE A 6 -4.92 15.64 -40.88
C ILE A 6 -4.04 15.50 -39.62
N HIS A 7 -3.76 16.61 -38.94
CA HIS A 7 -3.06 16.64 -37.66
C HIS A 7 -3.80 17.50 -36.62
N PRO A 8 -3.80 17.12 -35.33
CA PRO A 8 -3.21 15.90 -34.80
C PRO A 8 -3.93 14.64 -35.30
N ALA A 9 -3.23 13.50 -35.36
CA ALA A 9 -3.78 12.20 -35.73
C ALA A 9 -4.86 11.75 -34.74
N ILE A 10 -4.71 12.13 -33.47
CA ILE A 10 -5.71 11.96 -32.40
C ILE A 10 -5.86 13.31 -31.70
N GLY A 11 -7.01 13.95 -31.86
CA GLY A 11 -7.34 15.22 -31.20
C GLY A 11 -8.10 15.00 -29.90
N ILE A 12 -7.79 15.80 -28.89
CA ILE A 12 -8.39 15.72 -27.55
C ILE A 12 -9.25 16.94 -27.30
N ALA A 13 -10.56 16.73 -27.23
CA ALA A 13 -11.52 17.71 -26.71
C ALA A 13 -11.80 17.42 -25.23
N ARG A 14 -12.20 18.45 -24.48
CA ARG A 14 -12.56 18.29 -23.07
C ARG A 14 -13.90 18.94 -22.76
N VAL A 15 -14.71 18.25 -21.97
CA VAL A 15 -16.02 18.74 -21.52
C VAL A 15 -15.90 19.97 -20.63
N GLY A 16 -16.99 20.73 -20.54
CA GLY A 16 -17.09 21.99 -19.80
C GLY A 16 -18.55 22.43 -19.79
N ASN A 17 -19.05 22.98 -18.68
CA ASN A 17 -20.47 23.30 -18.54
C ASN A 17 -20.86 24.66 -19.16
N SER A 18 -19.90 25.40 -19.74
CA SER A 18 -20.11 26.67 -20.45
C SER A 18 -20.47 26.49 -21.93
N ASP A 19 -21.19 27.47 -22.48
CA ASP A 19 -21.34 27.65 -23.93
C ASP A 19 -20.05 28.13 -24.61
N GLY A 20 -19.18 28.80 -23.86
CA GLY A 20 -17.86 29.22 -24.30
C GLY A 20 -16.86 28.06 -24.41
N TYR A 21 -15.75 28.34 -25.09
CA TYR A 21 -14.67 27.37 -25.28
C TYR A 21 -13.30 28.05 -25.32
N VAL A 22 -12.26 27.24 -25.17
CA VAL A 22 -10.86 27.53 -25.50
C VAL A 22 -10.38 26.44 -26.45
N ILE A 23 -9.26 26.64 -27.15
CA ILE A 23 -8.69 25.63 -28.04
C ILE A 23 -7.75 24.73 -27.20
N ALA A 24 -7.83 23.42 -27.39
CA ALA A 24 -6.99 22.46 -26.68
C ALA A 24 -5.49 22.77 -26.85
N PRO A 25 -4.64 22.38 -25.88
CA PRO A 25 -3.21 22.65 -25.95
C PRO A 25 -2.56 22.05 -27.20
N GLU A 26 -1.71 22.82 -27.86
CA GLU A 26 -0.90 22.39 -29.01
C GLU A 26 0.61 22.44 -28.68
N THR A 27 0.96 22.68 -27.42
CA THR A 27 2.30 22.56 -26.86
C THR A 27 2.30 21.43 -25.83
N MET A 28 3.46 20.82 -25.59
CA MET A 28 3.60 19.71 -24.65
C MET A 28 3.58 20.22 -23.20
N ALA A 29 2.79 19.59 -22.32
CA ALA A 29 2.78 19.88 -20.89
C ALA A 29 4.21 19.94 -20.31
N GLY A 30 4.48 20.99 -19.53
CA GLY A 30 5.76 21.21 -18.87
C GLY A 30 6.92 21.57 -19.80
N SER A 31 6.76 21.56 -21.13
CA SER A 31 7.86 21.90 -22.04
C SER A 31 8.42 23.30 -21.70
N PRO A 32 9.74 23.53 -21.87
CA PRO A 32 10.32 24.85 -21.68
C PRO A 32 9.54 25.93 -22.45
N PRO A 33 9.49 27.17 -21.94
CA PRO A 33 8.89 28.27 -22.67
C PRO A 33 9.56 28.45 -24.05
N ALA A 34 8.74 28.72 -25.06
CA ALA A 34 9.26 29.16 -26.36
C ALA A 34 10.00 30.50 -26.22
N ASP A 35 10.91 30.80 -27.15
CA ASP A 35 11.70 32.04 -27.14
C ASP A 35 10.82 33.28 -26.93
N GLY A 36 11.10 34.02 -25.84
CA GLY A 36 10.37 35.23 -25.45
C GLY A 36 9.09 35.01 -24.61
N SER A 37 8.65 33.75 -24.42
CA SER A 37 7.59 33.39 -23.48
C SER A 37 8.15 33.12 -22.09
N LYS A 38 7.36 33.35 -21.04
CA LYS A 38 7.61 32.91 -19.66
C LYS A 38 6.81 31.65 -19.28
N LEU A 39 5.90 31.23 -20.16
CA LEU A 39 4.95 30.16 -19.92
C LEU A 39 5.48 28.82 -20.42
N THR A 40 5.45 27.81 -19.57
CA THR A 40 5.67 26.41 -19.96
C THR A 40 4.51 25.89 -20.81
N GLY A 41 4.78 24.86 -21.61
CA GLY A 41 3.78 24.27 -22.50
C GLY A 41 2.65 23.55 -21.76
N GLY A 42 1.60 23.21 -22.52
CA GLY A 42 0.40 22.51 -22.03
C GLY A 42 -0.82 23.40 -21.81
N LEU A 43 -0.70 24.73 -21.89
CA LEU A 43 -1.86 25.62 -21.78
C LEU A 43 -2.76 25.58 -23.03
N PRO A 44 -4.09 25.60 -22.85
CA PRO A 44 -5.04 25.89 -23.91
C PRO A 44 -4.77 27.24 -24.60
N ILE A 45 -5.31 27.42 -25.80
CA ILE A 45 -5.14 28.61 -26.63
C ILE A 45 -6.45 29.41 -26.67
N ARG A 46 -6.34 30.75 -26.61
CA ARG A 46 -7.49 31.65 -26.71
C ARG A 46 -8.15 31.54 -28.09
N PRO A 47 -9.49 31.41 -28.17
CA PRO A 47 -10.21 31.36 -29.44
C PRO A 47 -9.88 32.54 -30.36
N GLY A 48 -9.84 32.29 -31.67
CA GLY A 48 -9.55 33.33 -32.68
C GLY A 48 -8.07 33.71 -32.81
N THR A 49 -7.19 33.14 -31.98
CA THR A 49 -5.74 33.37 -32.06
C THR A 49 -5.02 32.15 -32.66
N ALA A 50 -3.82 32.38 -33.20
CA ALA A 50 -3.01 31.29 -33.73
C ALA A 50 -2.42 30.41 -32.62
N SER A 51 -1.91 31.02 -31.54
CA SER A 51 -1.13 30.32 -30.50
C SER A 51 -1.07 31.06 -29.16
N GLU A 52 -1.95 32.05 -28.91
CA GLU A 52 -1.92 32.79 -27.64
C GLU A 52 -2.49 31.92 -26.52
N SER A 53 -1.66 31.53 -25.55
CA SER A 53 -2.11 30.76 -24.38
C SER A 53 -3.11 31.52 -23.53
N ILE A 54 -4.07 30.79 -22.96
CA ILE A 54 -5.07 31.35 -22.04
C ILE A 54 -4.44 31.94 -20.77
N ARG A 55 -5.23 32.73 -20.05
CA ARG A 55 -4.97 33.19 -18.68
C ARG A 55 -6.02 32.65 -17.70
N SER A 56 -5.83 32.84 -16.40
CA SER A 56 -6.83 32.39 -15.40
C SER A 56 -8.23 32.96 -15.67
N SER A 57 -8.30 34.23 -16.11
CA SER A 57 -9.52 34.93 -16.51
C SER A 57 -10.25 34.30 -17.71
N ASP A 58 -9.56 33.47 -18.50
CA ASP A 58 -10.11 32.79 -19.66
C ASP A 58 -10.72 31.41 -19.31
N LEU A 59 -10.50 30.85 -18.11
CA LEU A 59 -10.97 29.50 -17.74
C LEU A 59 -12.49 29.37 -17.69
N ARG A 60 -13.16 30.41 -17.19
CA ARG A 60 -14.61 30.43 -16.97
C ARG A 60 -15.28 31.50 -17.82
N ASP A 61 -16.57 31.35 -18.07
CA ASP A 61 -17.39 32.41 -18.68
C ASP A 61 -17.92 33.39 -17.61
N ALA A 62 -18.65 34.40 -18.07
CA ALA A 62 -19.20 35.44 -17.20
C ALA A 62 -20.22 34.93 -16.16
N SER A 63 -20.78 33.73 -16.33
CA SER A 63 -21.65 33.07 -15.36
C SER A 63 -20.89 32.23 -14.32
N GLY A 64 -19.57 32.07 -14.51
CA GLY A 64 -18.72 31.20 -13.71
C GLY A 64 -18.65 29.75 -14.20
N ALA A 65 -19.28 29.42 -15.35
CA ALA A 65 -19.22 28.09 -15.93
C ALA A 65 -17.86 27.83 -16.59
N LEU A 66 -17.34 26.61 -16.47
CA LEU A 66 -16.05 26.17 -17.00
C LEU A 66 -16.13 26.01 -18.53
N LYS A 67 -15.20 26.64 -19.26
CA LYS A 67 -15.15 26.56 -20.72
C LYS A 67 -14.66 25.19 -21.21
N ARG A 68 -15.23 24.76 -22.33
CA ARG A 68 -14.84 23.51 -23.03
C ARG A 68 -13.50 23.66 -23.74
N HIS A 69 -12.78 22.57 -23.94
CA HIS A 69 -11.60 22.57 -24.82
C HIS A 69 -11.96 22.00 -26.19
N ALA A 70 -11.72 22.77 -27.24
CA ALA A 70 -11.94 22.38 -28.63
C ALA A 70 -10.68 21.75 -29.23
N ALA A 71 -10.77 20.52 -29.74
CA ALA A 71 -9.70 19.92 -30.53
C ALA A 71 -9.61 20.64 -31.89
N ARG A 72 -8.43 21.21 -32.22
CA ARG A 72 -8.19 21.89 -33.50
C ARG A 72 -7.46 20.97 -34.47
N PHE A 73 -8.07 20.69 -35.61
CA PHE A 73 -7.47 19.90 -36.68
C PHE A 73 -7.05 20.78 -37.86
N ARG A 74 -5.88 20.47 -38.41
CA ARG A 74 -5.26 21.18 -39.52
C ARG A 74 -4.87 20.19 -40.61
N LEU A 75 -4.75 20.70 -41.82
CA LEU A 75 -4.37 19.91 -42.98
C LEU A 75 -2.91 20.20 -43.35
N PHE A 76 -2.16 19.15 -43.65
CA PHE A 76 -0.76 19.25 -44.05
C PHE A 76 -0.51 18.52 -45.37
N SER A 77 0.30 19.12 -46.23
CA SER A 77 0.80 18.51 -47.46
C SER A 77 2.19 17.93 -47.25
N TYR A 78 2.39 16.70 -47.70
CA TYR A 78 3.66 15.99 -47.70
C TYR A 78 4.04 15.60 -49.12
N LYS A 79 5.34 15.61 -49.40
CA LYS A 79 5.84 15.08 -50.68
C LYS A 79 5.61 13.58 -50.74
N ASP A 80 5.28 13.08 -51.92
CA ASP A 80 5.15 11.64 -52.15
C ASP A 80 6.43 10.89 -51.72
N SER A 81 6.27 9.73 -51.08
CA SER A 81 7.38 8.83 -50.79
C SER A 81 6.95 7.38 -50.99
N THR A 82 7.83 6.57 -51.57
CA THR A 82 7.61 5.12 -51.71
C THR A 82 7.90 4.35 -50.42
N SER A 83 8.59 4.97 -49.47
CA SER A 83 8.86 4.45 -48.13
C SER A 83 8.95 5.61 -47.14
N GLU A 84 8.12 5.57 -46.10
CA GLU A 84 8.04 6.58 -45.06
C GLU A 84 9.09 6.33 -43.96
N THR A 85 9.55 7.43 -43.34
CA THR A 85 10.35 7.43 -42.10
C THR A 85 9.73 8.40 -41.12
N TRP A 86 9.96 8.24 -39.83
CA TRP A 86 9.55 9.21 -38.82
C TRP A 86 10.77 9.64 -37.98
N PRO A 87 10.95 10.94 -37.71
CA PRO A 87 10.20 12.07 -38.26
C PRO A 87 10.51 12.32 -39.74
N ARG A 88 9.58 12.90 -40.49
CA ARG A 88 9.80 13.37 -41.87
C ARG A 88 10.29 14.80 -41.94
N GLY A 89 9.71 15.68 -41.13
CA GLY A 89 10.05 17.11 -41.11
C GLY A 89 9.64 17.94 -42.34
N ASP A 90 9.10 17.34 -43.41
CA ASP A 90 8.77 18.00 -44.69
C ASP A 90 7.27 18.33 -44.87
N GLY A 91 6.47 18.19 -43.82
CA GLY A 91 5.05 18.50 -43.83
C GLY A 91 4.78 20.00 -43.66
N ASP A 92 4.09 20.61 -44.62
CA ASP A 92 3.70 22.02 -44.58
C ASP A 92 2.19 22.15 -44.39
N GLU A 93 1.76 23.07 -43.53
CA GLU A 93 0.33 23.33 -43.32
C GLU A 93 -0.29 23.97 -44.56
N VAL A 94 -1.47 23.50 -44.97
CA VAL A 94 -2.25 24.04 -46.09
C VAL A 94 -3.62 24.54 -45.63
N ARG A 95 -4.05 25.67 -46.17
CA ARG A 95 -5.28 26.38 -45.78
C ARG A 95 -6.12 26.74 -47.00
N ILE A 96 -7.37 27.11 -46.78
CA ILE A 96 -8.24 27.61 -47.86
C ILE A 96 -7.61 28.88 -48.44
N GLY A 97 -7.28 28.81 -49.73
CA GLY A 97 -6.62 29.86 -50.51
C GLY A 97 -5.16 29.60 -50.86
N ASP A 98 -4.51 28.61 -50.24
CA ASP A 98 -3.13 28.23 -50.55
C ASP A 98 -3.05 27.44 -51.87
N THR A 99 -1.88 27.43 -52.51
CA THR A 99 -1.64 26.73 -53.78
C THR A 99 -0.74 25.50 -53.53
N VAL A 100 -1.21 24.33 -53.96
CA VAL A 100 -0.48 23.06 -53.88
C VAL A 100 -0.46 22.41 -55.26
N ASP A 101 0.71 21.99 -55.74
CA ASP A 101 0.90 21.43 -57.09
C ASP A 101 0.29 22.31 -58.21
N GLY A 102 0.35 23.64 -58.05
CA GLY A 102 -0.18 24.60 -59.02
C GLY A 102 -1.70 24.81 -58.97
N ARG A 103 -2.43 24.12 -58.09
CA ARG A 103 -3.89 24.26 -57.90
C ARG A 103 -4.20 24.98 -56.60
N LYS A 104 -5.18 25.89 -56.61
CA LYS A 104 -5.54 26.65 -55.41
C LYS A 104 -6.62 25.91 -54.62
N ILE A 105 -6.46 25.79 -53.31
CA ILE A 105 -7.48 25.21 -52.43
C ILE A 105 -8.66 26.18 -52.33
N ALA A 106 -9.79 25.80 -52.91
CA ALA A 106 -11.03 26.58 -52.90
C ALA A 106 -11.84 26.34 -51.62
N ASP A 107 -11.87 25.10 -51.12
CA ASP A 107 -12.56 24.74 -49.88
C ASP A 107 -11.93 23.50 -49.22
N ILE A 108 -12.20 23.30 -47.93
CA ILE A 108 -11.90 22.08 -47.18
C ILE A 108 -13.19 21.61 -46.53
N ILE A 109 -13.64 20.42 -46.91
CA ILE A 109 -14.88 19.82 -46.43
C ILE A 109 -14.55 18.78 -45.36
N TRP A 110 -14.97 19.02 -44.13
CA TRP A 110 -14.76 18.14 -42.99
C TRP A 110 -15.99 17.26 -42.75
N THR A 111 -15.78 15.97 -42.52
CA THR A 111 -16.82 15.06 -42.03
C THR A 111 -16.37 14.46 -40.70
N VAL A 112 -17.22 14.52 -39.68
CA VAL A 112 -16.94 13.99 -38.35
C VAL A 112 -18.15 13.18 -37.87
N HIS A 113 -17.92 12.03 -37.26
CA HIS A 113 -18.97 11.20 -36.68
C HIS A 113 -18.52 10.74 -35.31
N VAL A 114 -19.11 11.28 -34.24
CA VAL A 114 -18.82 10.87 -32.86
C VAL A 114 -19.98 10.09 -32.26
N ALA A 115 -19.70 9.16 -31.36
CA ALA A 115 -20.71 8.43 -30.60
C ALA A 115 -20.20 8.10 -29.19
N ASN A 116 -21.09 7.68 -28.30
CA ASN A 116 -20.75 7.12 -26.99
C ASN A 116 -21.34 5.72 -26.86
N LYS A 117 -20.47 4.71 -26.67
CA LYS A 117 -20.86 3.30 -26.52
C LYS A 117 -20.66 2.75 -25.11
N LYS A 118 -20.24 3.56 -24.12
CA LYS A 118 -19.87 3.11 -22.76
C LYS A 118 -20.97 2.31 -22.07
N THR A 119 -22.23 2.74 -22.20
CA THR A 119 -23.38 2.09 -21.56
C THR A 119 -23.71 0.74 -22.20
N ASN A 120 -23.33 0.54 -23.47
CA ASN A 120 -23.45 -0.72 -24.21
C ASN A 120 -22.11 -1.48 -24.31
N TRP A 121 -21.35 -1.56 -23.23
CA TRP A 121 -20.02 -2.17 -23.26
C TRP A 121 -19.76 -3.16 -22.11
N PHE A 122 -18.56 -3.72 -22.07
CA PHE A 122 -18.09 -4.57 -21.00
C PHE A 122 -17.80 -3.77 -19.72
N VAL A 123 -17.88 -4.44 -18.57
CA VAL A 123 -17.34 -3.92 -17.31
C VAL A 123 -15.81 -3.94 -17.38
N LEU A 124 -15.17 -2.97 -16.74
CA LEU A 124 -13.73 -3.08 -16.49
C LEU A 124 -13.52 -4.14 -15.39
N ALA A 125 -12.84 -5.23 -15.70
CA ALA A 125 -12.53 -6.28 -14.74
C ALA A 125 -11.26 -5.92 -13.95
N GLU A 126 -11.39 -5.84 -12.62
CA GLU A 126 -10.30 -5.51 -11.68
C GLU A 126 -10.20 -6.54 -10.54
N GLU A 127 -10.83 -7.70 -10.66
CA GLU A 127 -10.75 -8.78 -9.66
C GLU A 127 -9.44 -9.57 -9.81
N ASP A 128 -8.75 -9.86 -8.70
CA ASP A 128 -7.43 -10.51 -8.65
C ASP A 128 -7.37 -11.88 -9.34
N ASP A 129 -8.48 -12.62 -9.39
CA ASP A 129 -8.59 -13.96 -9.96
C ASP A 129 -9.07 -13.97 -11.43
N LYS A 130 -9.34 -12.80 -12.01
CA LYS A 130 -9.78 -12.66 -13.40
C LYS A 130 -8.70 -11.99 -14.25
N PRO A 131 -8.60 -12.32 -15.56
CA PRO A 131 -7.74 -11.56 -16.47
C PRO A 131 -8.19 -10.09 -16.51
N GLN A 132 -7.25 -9.17 -16.32
CA GLN A 132 -7.51 -7.72 -16.24
C GLN A 132 -6.96 -6.96 -17.46
N GLY A 133 -7.46 -5.73 -17.67
CA GLY A 133 -7.05 -4.88 -18.78
C GLY A 133 -7.22 -5.56 -20.15
N ILE A 134 -6.14 -5.62 -20.94
CA ILE A 134 -6.19 -6.28 -22.25
C ILE A 134 -6.27 -7.81 -22.15
N ALA A 135 -5.78 -8.40 -21.06
CA ALA A 135 -5.83 -9.84 -20.86
C ALA A 135 -7.28 -10.35 -20.72
N SER A 136 -8.22 -9.47 -20.31
CA SER A 136 -9.66 -9.77 -20.27
C SER A 136 -10.26 -10.12 -21.64
N TYR A 137 -9.57 -9.77 -22.73
CA TYR A 137 -10.02 -10.03 -24.10
C TYR A 137 -9.15 -11.08 -24.82
N ALA A 138 -8.11 -11.59 -24.18
CA ALA A 138 -7.21 -12.59 -24.76
C ALA A 138 -7.79 -14.00 -24.66
N ASP A 139 -7.30 -14.92 -25.49
CA ASP A 139 -7.60 -16.36 -25.42
C ASP A 139 -9.10 -16.71 -25.42
N GLY A 140 -9.91 -15.89 -26.10
CA GLY A 140 -11.36 -16.06 -26.18
C GLY A 140 -12.14 -15.56 -24.96
N ASN A 141 -11.46 -14.96 -23.97
CA ASN A 141 -12.10 -14.35 -22.81
C ASN A 141 -12.86 -13.07 -23.19
N LEU A 142 -13.90 -12.78 -22.40
CA LEU A 142 -14.65 -11.54 -22.43
C LEU A 142 -15.07 -11.17 -20.99
N PRO A 143 -14.89 -9.92 -20.54
CA PRO A 143 -15.41 -9.47 -19.25
C PRO A 143 -16.94 -9.57 -19.20
N ASP A 144 -17.53 -9.34 -18.04
CA ASP A 144 -18.98 -9.19 -17.92
C ASP A 144 -19.46 -7.92 -18.64
N ILE A 145 -20.77 -7.82 -18.93
CA ILE A 145 -21.32 -6.65 -19.62
C ILE A 145 -22.00 -5.70 -18.65
N ARG A 146 -21.90 -4.41 -18.93
CA ARG A 146 -22.72 -3.37 -18.31
C ARG A 146 -24.18 -3.57 -18.73
N ASN A 147 -25.08 -3.33 -17.80
CA ASN A 147 -26.52 -3.39 -17.98
C ASN A 147 -27.02 -4.75 -18.51
N PRO A 148 -26.73 -5.88 -17.82
CA PRO A 148 -27.14 -7.21 -18.27
C PRO A 148 -28.67 -7.33 -18.46
N SER A 149 -29.45 -6.47 -17.79
CA SER A 149 -30.87 -6.25 -18.06
C SER A 149 -31.22 -4.76 -18.03
N LEU A 150 -32.12 -4.35 -18.94
CA LEU A 150 -32.66 -2.99 -18.96
C LEU A 150 -33.77 -2.75 -17.92
N THR A 151 -34.30 -3.83 -17.32
CA THR A 151 -35.52 -3.79 -16.49
C THR A 151 -35.34 -4.42 -15.11
N GLN A 152 -34.23 -5.10 -14.85
CA GLN A 152 -33.97 -5.80 -13.60
C GLN A 152 -32.56 -5.51 -13.10
N THR A 153 -32.44 -4.94 -11.90
CA THR A 153 -31.16 -4.77 -11.20
C THR A 153 -30.58 -6.11 -10.76
N GLY A 154 -29.27 -6.31 -10.90
CA GLY A 154 -28.59 -7.56 -10.50
C GLY A 154 -28.99 -8.77 -11.33
N ALA A 155 -29.42 -8.57 -12.58
CA ALA A 155 -29.66 -9.68 -13.49
C ALA A 155 -28.37 -10.48 -13.74
N PRO A 156 -28.45 -11.82 -13.90
CA PRO A 156 -27.29 -12.63 -14.19
C PRO A 156 -26.67 -12.24 -15.54
N GLN A 157 -25.36 -12.39 -15.64
CA GLN A 157 -24.62 -12.13 -16.87
C GLN A 157 -25.01 -13.15 -17.96
N PRO A 158 -25.16 -12.71 -19.22
CA PRO A 158 -25.53 -13.60 -20.31
C PRO A 158 -24.38 -14.54 -20.69
N VAL A 159 -24.73 -15.74 -21.18
CA VAL A 159 -23.74 -16.71 -21.69
C VAL A 159 -23.07 -16.18 -22.96
N ASP A 160 -23.85 -15.70 -23.93
CA ASP A 160 -23.34 -15.09 -25.15
C ASP A 160 -23.38 -13.56 -25.05
N LYS A 161 -22.28 -13.01 -24.53
CA LYS A 161 -22.13 -11.59 -24.24
C LYS A 161 -22.16 -10.74 -25.52
N LEU A 162 -21.46 -11.17 -26.57
CA LEU A 162 -21.41 -10.44 -27.85
C LEU A 162 -22.77 -10.42 -28.54
N ALA A 163 -23.50 -11.54 -28.56
CA ALA A 163 -24.85 -11.56 -29.12
C ALA A 163 -25.81 -10.62 -28.39
N VAL A 164 -25.71 -10.54 -27.05
CA VAL A 164 -26.52 -9.60 -26.26
C VAL A 164 -26.13 -8.15 -26.52
N LEU A 165 -24.84 -7.81 -26.56
CA LEU A 165 -24.36 -6.47 -26.92
C LEU A 165 -24.83 -6.03 -28.32
N ALA A 166 -24.98 -6.99 -29.24
CA ALA A 166 -25.39 -6.78 -30.63
C ALA A 166 -26.92 -6.73 -30.84
N LEU A 167 -27.74 -6.92 -29.80
CA LEU A 167 -29.19 -6.83 -29.94
C LEU A 167 -29.59 -5.43 -30.43
N PRO A 168 -30.38 -5.31 -31.52
CA PRO A 168 -30.75 -4.02 -32.10
C PRO A 168 -31.41 -3.05 -31.11
N ASP A 169 -32.24 -3.57 -30.22
CA ASP A 169 -32.91 -2.79 -29.17
C ASP A 169 -31.90 -2.24 -28.14
N ARG A 170 -30.86 -3.00 -27.80
CA ARG A 170 -29.78 -2.55 -26.90
C ARG A 170 -28.95 -1.46 -27.55
N LEU A 171 -28.53 -1.65 -28.80
CA LEU A 171 -27.77 -0.65 -29.55
C LEU A 171 -28.54 0.67 -29.64
N ARG A 172 -29.83 0.62 -29.97
CA ARG A 172 -30.70 1.80 -30.07
C ARG A 172 -30.87 2.54 -28.74
N LYS A 173 -30.97 1.82 -27.62
CA LYS A 173 -31.25 2.41 -26.30
C LYS A 173 -30.00 2.83 -25.53
N LEU A 174 -28.88 2.13 -25.72
CA LEU A 174 -27.68 2.26 -24.88
C LEU A 174 -26.48 2.88 -25.60
N VAL A 175 -26.54 3.11 -26.91
CA VAL A 175 -25.52 3.88 -27.64
C VAL A 175 -26.06 5.27 -27.92
N ILE A 176 -25.27 6.31 -27.65
CA ILE A 176 -25.60 7.68 -28.05
C ILE A 176 -24.97 7.93 -29.41
N ASP A 177 -25.82 8.01 -30.44
CA ASP A 177 -25.39 8.18 -31.83
C ASP A 177 -26.19 9.33 -32.49
N PRO A 178 -25.58 10.52 -32.63
CA PRO A 178 -26.17 11.65 -33.36
C PRO A 178 -26.03 11.51 -34.89
N GLY A 179 -25.22 10.58 -35.40
CA GLY A 179 -24.85 10.44 -36.80
C GLY A 179 -23.74 11.40 -37.27
N PRO A 180 -23.27 11.26 -38.53
CA PRO A 180 -22.20 12.10 -39.08
C PRO A 180 -22.64 13.55 -39.30
N ARG A 181 -21.70 14.48 -39.22
CA ARG A 181 -21.86 15.91 -39.50
C ARG A 181 -20.81 16.37 -40.51
N VAL A 182 -21.21 17.32 -41.36
CA VAL A 182 -20.34 17.95 -42.37
C VAL A 182 -20.27 19.45 -42.14
N ILE A 183 -19.07 20.02 -42.22
CA ILE A 183 -18.83 21.47 -42.17
C ILE A 183 -17.75 21.85 -43.18
N SER A 184 -17.87 23.01 -43.83
CA SER A 184 -16.87 23.52 -44.77
C SER A 184 -16.85 25.05 -44.78
N GLY A 185 -15.85 25.64 -45.42
CA GLY A 185 -15.63 27.08 -45.47
C GLY A 185 -14.93 27.67 -44.25
N LYS A 186 -14.63 28.97 -44.34
CA LYS A 186 -14.00 29.76 -43.28
C LYS A 186 -15.06 30.32 -42.33
N SER A 187 -14.79 30.26 -41.02
CA SER A 187 -15.69 30.82 -39.99
C SER A 187 -17.15 30.37 -40.15
N ALA A 188 -17.36 29.09 -40.45
CA ALA A 188 -18.68 28.54 -40.68
C ALA A 188 -19.52 28.52 -39.39
N ASP A 189 -20.84 28.63 -39.55
CA ASP A 189 -21.77 28.53 -38.43
C ASP A 189 -21.66 27.16 -37.74
N PRO A 190 -21.85 27.07 -36.41
CA PRO A 190 -21.70 25.83 -35.68
C PRO A 190 -22.66 24.74 -36.15
N VAL A 191 -22.16 23.50 -36.28
CA VAL A 191 -22.96 22.31 -36.61
C VAL A 191 -22.98 21.36 -35.41
N ARG A 192 -24.16 21.09 -34.85
CA ARG A 192 -24.29 20.35 -33.58
C ARG A 192 -24.49 18.86 -33.77
N PHE A 193 -23.95 18.08 -32.84
CA PHE A 193 -24.22 16.66 -32.68
C PHE A 193 -25.44 16.45 -31.77
N ASP A 194 -26.58 17.01 -32.17
CA ASP A 194 -27.88 16.89 -31.47
C ASP A 194 -28.92 16.14 -32.32
N ALA A 195 -30.09 15.88 -31.72
CA ALA A 195 -31.18 15.19 -32.39
C ALA A 195 -31.78 16.01 -33.55
N GLN A 196 -31.76 17.34 -33.45
CA GLN A 196 -32.42 18.24 -34.38
C GLN A 196 -31.62 18.48 -35.67
N THR A 197 -30.29 18.44 -35.60
CA THR A 197 -29.40 18.70 -36.74
C THR A 197 -29.34 17.47 -37.65
N SER A 198 -29.73 17.58 -38.92
CA SER A 198 -29.69 16.48 -39.89
C SER A 198 -28.30 15.82 -39.99
N ALA A 199 -28.28 14.49 -40.05
CA ALA A 199 -27.05 13.73 -40.33
C ALA A 199 -26.65 13.89 -41.80
N LYS A 200 -25.36 14.14 -42.05
CA LYS A 200 -24.81 14.39 -43.39
C LYS A 200 -23.44 13.74 -43.53
N TYR A 201 -23.10 13.32 -44.74
CA TYR A 201 -21.75 12.90 -45.11
C TYR A 201 -21.34 13.53 -46.45
N PHE A 202 -20.04 13.63 -46.71
CA PHE A 202 -19.55 14.04 -48.02
C PHE A 202 -19.31 12.82 -48.92
N ASP A 203 -20.05 12.73 -50.02
CA ASP A 203 -19.86 11.70 -51.04
C ASP A 203 -18.85 12.20 -52.06
N ILE A 204 -17.61 11.69 -51.98
CA ILE A 204 -16.53 12.11 -52.88
C ILE A 204 -16.80 11.73 -54.33
N ALA A 205 -17.48 10.60 -54.58
CA ALA A 205 -17.77 10.13 -55.94
C ALA A 205 -18.83 11.02 -56.61
N ARG A 206 -19.80 11.52 -55.83
CA ARG A 206 -20.78 12.52 -56.28
C ARG A 206 -20.25 13.94 -56.21
N GLY A 207 -19.18 14.18 -55.47
CA GLY A 207 -18.60 15.50 -55.21
C GLY A 207 -19.56 16.44 -54.46
N ALA A 208 -20.43 15.89 -53.61
CA ALA A 208 -21.52 16.62 -52.97
C ALA A 208 -21.77 16.15 -51.52
N THR A 209 -22.23 17.07 -50.68
CA THR A 209 -22.76 16.75 -49.34
C THR A 209 -24.13 16.10 -49.48
N VAL A 210 -24.29 14.90 -48.92
CA VAL A 210 -25.53 14.12 -48.97
C VAL A 210 -26.15 14.08 -47.57
N GLU A 211 -27.43 14.45 -47.50
CA GLU A 211 -28.22 14.33 -46.28
C GLU A 211 -28.76 12.91 -46.10
N ILE A 212 -28.83 12.46 -44.84
CA ILE A 212 -29.42 11.18 -44.44
C ILE A 212 -30.66 11.49 -43.58
N PRO A 213 -31.83 11.74 -44.18
CA PRO A 213 -33.00 12.24 -43.46
C PRO A 213 -33.51 11.30 -42.36
N HIS A 214 -33.29 10.00 -42.55
CA HIS A 214 -33.78 8.94 -41.68
C HIS A 214 -32.64 8.23 -40.93
N TYR A 215 -31.53 8.92 -40.66
CA TYR A 215 -30.48 8.36 -39.83
C TYR A 215 -31.04 8.00 -38.43
N PRO A 216 -30.78 6.78 -37.91
CA PRO A 216 -31.34 6.27 -36.66
C PRO A 216 -30.66 6.91 -35.44
N LYS A 217 -30.85 8.21 -35.23
CA LYS A 217 -30.25 8.91 -34.09
C LYS A 217 -30.79 8.36 -32.76
N SER A 218 -29.92 8.30 -31.74
CA SER A 218 -30.29 7.81 -30.42
C SER A 218 -29.71 8.68 -29.30
N PHE A 219 -30.58 9.06 -28.36
CA PHE A 219 -30.23 9.71 -27.10
C PHE A 219 -30.95 9.01 -25.92
N PRO A 220 -30.41 9.08 -24.68
CA PRO A 220 -30.97 8.35 -23.55
C PRO A 220 -32.45 8.63 -23.24
N CYS A 221 -32.95 9.81 -23.62
CA CYS A 221 -34.33 10.25 -23.31
C CYS A 221 -35.38 9.77 -24.32
N ASP A 222 -34.96 9.13 -25.42
CA ASP A 222 -35.87 8.82 -26.54
C ASP A 222 -36.74 7.58 -26.24
N GLU A 223 -36.18 6.58 -25.55
CA GLU A 223 -36.79 5.25 -25.44
C GLU A 223 -36.77 4.64 -24.04
N LEU A 224 -35.92 5.15 -23.15
CA LEU A 224 -35.82 4.68 -21.77
C LEU A 224 -36.86 5.41 -20.91
N GLY A 225 -37.28 4.77 -19.82
CA GLY A 225 -38.38 5.24 -18.96
C GLY A 225 -38.05 6.53 -18.18
N GLN A 226 -38.28 6.51 -16.87
CA GLN A 226 -37.97 7.70 -16.06
C GLN A 226 -36.46 7.94 -16.00
N ILE A 227 -36.03 9.14 -16.41
CA ILE A 227 -34.62 9.57 -16.38
C ILE A 227 -34.34 10.45 -15.14
N GLU A 228 -33.24 10.17 -14.43
CA GLU A 228 -32.58 11.06 -13.49
C GLU A 228 -31.52 11.88 -14.23
N SER A 229 -31.55 13.19 -14.08
CA SER A 229 -30.66 14.11 -14.81
C SER A 229 -30.13 15.22 -13.90
N PRO A 230 -29.20 14.92 -12.98
CA PRO A 230 -28.74 15.83 -11.94
C PRO A 230 -28.21 17.16 -12.50
N SER A 231 -27.54 17.11 -13.67
CA SER A 231 -26.90 18.27 -14.32
C SER A 231 -27.52 18.60 -15.69
N GLY A 232 -28.76 18.16 -15.92
CA GLY A 232 -29.49 18.32 -17.18
C GLY A 232 -29.43 17.10 -18.10
N LEU A 233 -30.23 17.11 -19.17
CA LEU A 233 -30.31 16.00 -20.13
C LEU A 233 -29.07 15.93 -21.04
N ILE A 234 -28.71 14.73 -21.49
CA ILE A 234 -27.77 14.57 -22.60
C ILE A 234 -28.56 14.73 -23.90
N ASP A 235 -28.50 15.94 -24.47
CA ASP A 235 -29.18 16.36 -25.70
C ASP A 235 -28.22 16.62 -26.86
N SER A 236 -26.90 16.53 -26.62
CA SER A 236 -25.85 16.70 -27.61
C SER A 236 -24.54 16.03 -27.18
N LEU A 237 -23.75 15.55 -28.14
CA LEU A 237 -22.35 15.13 -27.93
C LEU A 237 -21.33 16.24 -28.29
N GLY A 238 -21.80 17.47 -28.55
CA GLY A 238 -20.95 18.62 -28.86
C GLY A 238 -21.25 19.27 -30.21
N GLU A 239 -20.25 19.95 -30.78
CA GLU A 239 -20.42 20.70 -32.04
C GLU A 239 -19.13 20.87 -32.84
N LEU A 240 -19.29 21.11 -34.15
CA LEU A 240 -18.23 21.45 -35.09
C LEU A 240 -18.23 22.95 -35.39
N ARG A 241 -17.05 23.52 -35.57
CA ARG A 241 -16.84 24.88 -36.10
C ARG A 241 -15.65 24.89 -37.05
N THR A 242 -15.52 25.95 -37.85
CA THR A 242 -14.26 26.25 -38.54
C THR A 242 -13.71 27.61 -38.13
N ASP A 243 -12.39 27.73 -38.09
CA ASP A 243 -11.75 29.03 -37.87
C ASP A 243 -11.62 29.85 -39.17
N SER A 244 -10.99 31.02 -39.09
CA SER A 244 -10.80 31.93 -40.23
C SER A 244 -9.93 31.36 -41.36
N PHE A 245 -9.26 30.23 -41.13
CA PHE A 245 -8.44 29.53 -42.13
C PHE A 245 -9.13 28.29 -42.71
N GLY A 246 -10.31 27.93 -42.21
CA GLY A 246 -11.00 26.69 -42.58
C GLY A 246 -10.51 25.46 -41.81
N ARG A 247 -9.74 25.65 -40.73
CA ARG A 247 -9.35 24.55 -39.83
C ARG A 247 -10.56 24.11 -39.01
N LEU A 248 -10.64 22.82 -38.73
CA LEU A 248 -11.75 22.26 -37.97
C LEU A 248 -11.52 22.45 -36.46
N LEU A 249 -12.57 22.81 -35.75
CA LEU A 249 -12.67 22.77 -34.29
C LEU A 249 -13.77 21.77 -33.92
N VAL A 250 -13.43 20.78 -33.10
CA VAL A 250 -14.40 19.83 -32.52
C VAL A 250 -14.53 20.10 -31.03
N LEU A 251 -15.72 20.48 -30.59
CA LEU A 251 -16.06 20.72 -29.19
C LEU A 251 -16.84 19.52 -28.68
N GLY A 252 -16.49 19.05 -27.47
CA GLY A 252 -17.21 17.98 -26.80
C GLY A 252 -18.54 18.40 -26.14
N GLY A 253 -19.11 17.45 -25.40
CA GLY A 253 -20.29 17.64 -24.55
C GLY A 253 -20.10 18.64 -23.41
N ARG A 254 -21.12 18.76 -22.55
CA ARG A 254 -21.19 19.71 -21.44
C ARG A 254 -20.84 19.11 -20.07
N GLY A 255 -20.37 17.86 -20.03
CA GLY A 255 -20.01 17.16 -18.80
C GLY A 255 -21.23 16.69 -18.01
N ARG A 256 -22.31 16.33 -18.73
CA ARG A 256 -23.57 15.84 -18.16
C ARG A 256 -23.54 14.32 -18.00
N ALA A 257 -24.22 13.85 -16.97
CA ALA A 257 -24.50 12.44 -16.74
C ALA A 257 -26.00 12.26 -16.43
N VAL A 258 -26.59 11.18 -16.95
CA VAL A 258 -28.01 10.84 -16.71
C VAL A 258 -28.14 9.35 -16.45
N ALA A 259 -29.20 8.94 -15.76
CA ALA A 259 -29.51 7.53 -15.58
C ALA A 259 -30.98 7.23 -15.81
N TRP A 260 -31.31 6.09 -16.40
CA TRP A 260 -32.70 5.61 -16.35
C TRP A 260 -32.95 4.90 -15.02
N LYS A 261 -34.22 4.82 -14.61
CA LYS A 261 -34.60 4.18 -13.35
C LYS A 261 -35.16 2.78 -13.55
N ILE A 262 -34.74 1.86 -12.68
CA ILE A 262 -35.34 0.53 -12.50
C ILE A 262 -35.94 0.50 -11.10
N ALA A 263 -37.24 0.21 -11.00
CA ALA A 263 -37.99 0.24 -9.74
C ALA A 263 -37.79 1.56 -8.93
N GLY A 264 -37.68 2.70 -9.64
CA GLY A 264 -37.49 4.02 -9.04
C GLY A 264 -36.07 4.34 -8.58
N LYS A 265 -35.10 3.44 -8.81
CA LYS A 265 -33.70 3.59 -8.38
C LYS A 265 -32.72 3.72 -9.56
N SER A 266 -31.60 4.35 -9.26
CA SER A 266 -30.46 4.67 -10.15
C SER A 266 -29.22 4.79 -9.25
N PRO A 267 -28.66 3.65 -8.82
CA PRO A 267 -27.51 3.60 -7.91
C PRO A 267 -26.28 4.20 -8.58
N LEU A 268 -25.37 4.80 -7.81
CA LEU A 268 -24.12 5.35 -8.30
C LEU A 268 -23.05 5.08 -7.25
N ASP A 269 -22.76 3.79 -7.08
CA ASP A 269 -22.12 3.26 -5.88
C ASP A 269 -20.72 2.69 -6.19
N ASP A 270 -20.34 2.61 -7.46
CA ASP A 270 -19.06 2.09 -7.96
C ASP A 270 -18.19 3.20 -8.58
N ASP A 271 -16.87 3.02 -8.59
CA ASP A 271 -15.92 4.00 -9.15
C ASP A 271 -15.94 4.05 -10.66
N VAL A 272 -16.13 2.92 -11.32
CA VAL A 272 -15.91 2.77 -12.77
C VAL A 272 -17.17 2.25 -13.46
N ASN A 273 -17.86 1.28 -12.86
CA ASN A 273 -18.91 0.49 -13.51
C ASN A 273 -20.28 0.72 -12.86
N ASN A 274 -20.97 1.79 -13.25
CA ASN A 274 -22.33 2.06 -12.78
C ASN A 274 -23.37 1.73 -13.86
N ASP A 275 -24.11 0.64 -13.64
CA ASP A 275 -25.29 0.33 -14.45
C ASP A 275 -26.31 1.47 -14.40
N GLN A 276 -27.10 1.58 -15.45
CA GLN A 276 -28.13 2.58 -15.70
C GLN A 276 -27.64 3.98 -16.12
N TRP A 277 -26.34 4.26 -16.03
CA TRP A 277 -25.80 5.60 -16.31
C TRP A 277 -25.31 5.81 -17.74
N PHE A 278 -25.30 7.07 -18.14
CA PHE A 278 -24.72 7.63 -19.35
C PHE A 278 -23.90 8.87 -18.99
N ASP A 279 -22.90 9.19 -19.82
CA ASP A 279 -22.24 10.49 -19.85
C ASP A 279 -22.18 11.04 -21.28
N ASP A 280 -21.80 12.31 -21.45
CA ASP A 280 -21.73 13.00 -22.74
C ASP A 280 -20.31 13.12 -23.33
N THR A 281 -19.40 12.26 -22.87
CA THR A 281 -18.12 12.04 -23.58
C THR A 281 -18.36 11.27 -24.87
N SER A 282 -17.43 11.31 -25.81
CA SER A 282 -17.60 10.63 -27.11
C SER A 282 -16.29 10.58 -27.88
N ASP A 283 -16.21 9.72 -28.89
CA ASP A 283 -15.08 9.68 -29.81
C ASP A 283 -15.52 9.28 -31.22
N GLY A 284 -14.67 9.52 -32.22
CA GLY A 284 -14.91 9.04 -33.57
C GLY A 284 -14.00 9.61 -34.66
N PRO A 285 -14.16 9.14 -35.91
CA PRO A 285 -13.31 9.52 -37.03
C PRO A 285 -13.53 10.97 -37.50
N VAL A 286 -12.44 11.58 -37.95
CA VAL A 286 -12.37 12.89 -38.61
C VAL A 286 -11.78 12.70 -40.01
N SER A 287 -12.52 13.10 -41.05
CA SER A 287 -12.04 13.08 -42.43
C SER A 287 -12.17 14.44 -43.09
N ALA A 288 -11.34 14.66 -44.12
CA ALA A 288 -11.31 15.90 -44.87
C ALA A 288 -11.17 15.63 -46.37
N THR A 289 -11.93 16.37 -47.18
CA THR A 289 -11.77 16.44 -48.63
C THR A 289 -11.38 17.85 -49.03
N ILE A 290 -10.26 17.96 -49.75
CA ILE A 290 -9.77 19.19 -50.35
C ILE A 290 -10.49 19.41 -51.67
N VAL A 291 -11.01 20.62 -51.88
CA VAL A 291 -11.59 21.03 -53.16
C VAL A 291 -10.70 22.09 -53.78
N PHE A 292 -10.23 21.86 -55.00
CA PHE A 292 -9.41 22.80 -55.75
C PHE A 292 -10.26 23.70 -56.65
N ASP A 293 -9.70 24.84 -57.05
CA ASP A 293 -10.34 25.84 -57.92
C ASP A 293 -10.59 25.35 -59.36
N ASP A 294 -9.86 24.34 -59.81
CA ASP A 294 -10.10 23.61 -61.06
C ASP A 294 -11.23 22.57 -60.96
N GLY A 295 -11.84 22.42 -59.77
CA GLY A 295 -12.92 21.46 -59.48
C GLY A 295 -12.45 20.05 -59.14
N THR A 296 -11.14 19.77 -59.17
CA THR A 296 -10.57 18.50 -58.70
C THR A 296 -10.68 18.39 -57.17
N ARG A 297 -10.66 17.15 -56.67
CA ARG A 297 -10.82 16.84 -55.24
C ARG A 297 -9.83 15.79 -54.82
N GLU A 298 -9.33 15.91 -53.59
CA GLU A 298 -8.42 14.93 -52.99
C GLU A 298 -8.80 14.67 -51.53
N SER A 299 -8.64 13.43 -51.07
CA SER A 299 -8.88 13.05 -49.68
C SER A 299 -7.59 13.16 -48.87
N ALA A 300 -7.72 13.62 -47.64
CA ALA A 300 -6.65 13.53 -46.66
C ALA A 300 -6.70 12.18 -45.91
N HIS A 301 -5.55 11.70 -45.45
CA HIS A 301 -5.53 10.63 -44.44
C HIS A 301 -6.21 11.13 -43.16
N GLY A 302 -7.16 10.32 -42.68
CA GLY A 302 -8.05 10.64 -41.57
C GLY A 302 -7.34 10.80 -40.23
N ALA A 303 -8.06 11.36 -39.27
CA ALA A 303 -7.68 11.45 -37.87
C ALA A 303 -8.82 10.92 -36.98
N TRP A 304 -8.63 10.95 -35.67
CA TRP A 304 -9.63 10.62 -34.67
C TRP A 304 -9.80 11.78 -33.68
N VAL A 305 -11.00 11.95 -33.14
CA VAL A 305 -11.25 12.86 -32.02
C VAL A 305 -11.78 12.06 -30.85
N THR A 306 -11.32 12.39 -29.64
CA THR A 306 -11.93 11.92 -28.38
C THR A 306 -12.27 13.13 -27.52
N THR A 307 -13.40 13.04 -26.81
CA THR A 307 -13.83 13.98 -25.80
C THR A 307 -13.72 13.31 -24.44
N THR A 308 -13.04 13.95 -23.51
CA THR A 308 -12.84 13.44 -22.15
C THR A 308 -13.14 14.51 -21.09
N ASP A 309 -12.95 14.18 -19.83
CA ASP A 309 -12.94 15.07 -18.67
C ASP A 309 -12.00 16.30 -18.79
N PRO A 310 -12.19 17.35 -17.96
CA PRO A 310 -11.29 18.50 -17.93
C PRO A 310 -9.90 18.17 -17.40
N SER A 311 -8.87 18.88 -17.88
CA SER A 311 -7.53 18.85 -17.28
C SER A 311 -7.41 20.01 -16.29
N PHE A 312 -7.33 19.68 -15.01
CA PHE A 312 -7.25 20.68 -13.93
C PHE A 312 -5.81 21.07 -13.57
N ALA A 313 -4.81 20.53 -14.26
CA ALA A 313 -3.41 20.97 -14.16
C ALA A 313 -2.69 20.85 -15.52
N PRO A 314 -3.13 21.60 -16.55
CA PRO A 314 -2.76 21.36 -17.94
C PRO A 314 -1.26 21.56 -18.25
N GLN A 315 -0.50 22.23 -17.39
CA GLN A 315 0.94 22.43 -17.55
C GLN A 315 1.81 21.43 -16.77
N ILE A 316 1.21 20.58 -15.94
CA ILE A 316 1.93 19.57 -15.17
C ILE A 316 2.04 18.31 -16.02
N LEU A 317 3.28 17.89 -16.29
CA LEU A 317 3.55 16.72 -17.12
C LEU A 317 3.34 15.42 -16.32
N ASN A 318 2.60 14.48 -16.92
CA ASN A 318 2.48 13.11 -16.40
C ASN A 318 3.85 12.40 -16.45
N VAL A 319 4.20 11.64 -15.41
CA VAL A 319 5.45 10.85 -15.39
C VAL A 319 5.49 9.81 -16.52
N VAL A 320 4.33 9.24 -16.82
CA VAL A 320 4.07 8.46 -18.03
C VAL A 320 2.88 9.08 -18.73
N SER A 321 3.12 9.76 -19.84
CA SER A 321 2.10 10.35 -20.70
C SER A 321 1.58 9.34 -21.72
N MET A 322 0.44 9.61 -22.37
CA MET A 322 -0.08 8.74 -23.43
C MET A 322 0.90 8.64 -24.61
N TRP A 323 1.69 9.70 -24.85
CA TRP A 323 2.78 9.63 -25.83
C TRP A 323 3.80 8.56 -25.46
N ASP A 324 4.20 8.45 -24.20
CA ASP A 324 5.21 7.48 -23.76
C ASP A 324 4.72 6.04 -23.96
N ASP A 325 3.44 5.78 -23.67
CA ASP A 325 2.79 4.49 -23.90
C ASP A 325 2.72 4.12 -25.38
N VAL A 326 2.20 5.04 -26.21
CA VAL A 326 2.05 4.82 -27.65
C VAL A 326 3.43 4.71 -28.32
N TYR A 327 4.36 5.61 -28.00
CA TYR A 327 5.71 5.62 -28.57
C TYR A 327 6.47 4.33 -28.26
N ASP A 328 6.37 3.81 -27.03
CA ASP A 328 7.01 2.54 -26.65
C ASP A 328 6.52 1.36 -27.52
N VAL A 329 5.21 1.27 -27.75
CA VAL A 329 4.62 0.24 -28.63
C VAL A 329 5.10 0.43 -30.07
N TRP A 330 5.13 1.66 -30.56
CA TRP A 330 5.54 1.95 -31.91
C TRP A 330 7.02 1.68 -32.17
N VAL A 331 7.89 1.96 -31.20
CA VAL A 331 9.32 1.62 -31.24
C VAL A 331 9.53 0.11 -31.22
N ARG A 332 8.89 -0.60 -30.28
CA ARG A 332 9.15 -2.02 -30.05
C ARG A 332 8.45 -2.97 -31.03
N GLN A 333 7.25 -2.63 -31.47
CA GLN A 333 6.37 -3.56 -32.21
C GLN A 333 6.03 -3.09 -33.63
N LEU A 334 6.14 -1.80 -33.95
CA LEU A 334 5.76 -1.24 -35.25
C LEU A 334 6.92 -0.63 -36.03
N GLU A 335 8.16 -0.95 -35.61
CA GLU A 335 9.40 -0.55 -36.27
C GLU A 335 9.50 0.97 -36.57
N LEU A 336 9.02 1.81 -35.65
CA LEU A 336 9.06 3.27 -35.78
C LEU A 336 10.50 3.79 -35.82
N ALA A 337 11.36 3.26 -34.93
CA ALA A 337 12.75 3.70 -34.76
C ALA A 337 13.71 2.50 -34.65
N PRO A 338 14.04 1.81 -35.76
CA PRO A 338 14.91 0.63 -35.76
C PRO A 338 16.34 0.87 -35.25
N GLU A 339 16.78 2.13 -35.19
CA GLU A 339 18.03 2.57 -34.57
C GLU A 339 18.00 2.53 -33.03
N ILE A 340 16.81 2.50 -32.42
CA ILE A 340 16.60 2.39 -30.97
C ILE A 340 16.41 0.93 -30.57
N PHE A 341 15.57 0.20 -31.30
CA PHE A 341 15.16 -1.17 -30.96
C PHE A 341 15.28 -2.11 -32.16
N ASP A 342 15.88 -3.28 -31.94
CA ASP A 342 16.00 -4.32 -32.94
C ASP A 342 14.82 -5.30 -32.80
N GLY A 343 13.78 -5.11 -33.62
CA GLY A 343 12.59 -5.96 -33.59
C GLY A 343 12.85 -7.44 -33.90
N SER A 344 13.97 -7.78 -34.53
CA SER A 344 14.29 -9.19 -34.85
C SER A 344 14.87 -9.97 -33.67
N SER A 345 15.55 -9.26 -32.75
CA SER A 345 16.18 -9.84 -31.56
C SER A 345 15.52 -9.37 -30.26
N GLU A 346 14.50 -8.52 -30.36
CA GLU A 346 13.73 -7.95 -29.26
C GLU A 346 14.59 -7.22 -28.20
N VAL A 347 15.65 -6.54 -28.64
CA VAL A 347 16.59 -5.83 -27.74
C VAL A 347 16.78 -4.37 -28.13
N TYR A 348 16.99 -3.52 -27.12
CA TYR A 348 17.43 -2.14 -27.32
C TYR A 348 18.87 -2.10 -27.82
N ARG A 349 19.17 -1.15 -28.71
CA ARG A 349 20.53 -0.94 -29.23
C ARG A 349 21.32 -0.10 -28.23
N GLU A 350 22.16 -0.74 -27.43
CA GLU A 350 23.05 -0.09 -26.43
C GLU A 350 23.94 1.04 -27.00
N THR A 351 24.19 1.04 -28.31
CA THR A 351 24.93 2.09 -29.01
C THR A 351 24.13 3.37 -29.25
N TYR A 352 22.79 3.32 -29.13
CA TYR A 352 21.92 4.48 -29.30
C TYR A 352 22.14 5.48 -28.17
N LYS A 353 22.24 6.76 -28.51
CA LYS A 353 22.42 7.85 -27.56
C LYS A 353 21.17 8.72 -27.56
N PRO A 354 20.34 8.69 -26.51
CA PRO A 354 19.15 9.52 -26.47
C PRO A 354 19.50 11.01 -26.44
N THR A 355 18.59 11.84 -26.92
CA THR A 355 18.75 13.30 -26.92
C THR A 355 18.17 13.89 -25.63
N PHE A 356 18.91 14.78 -24.99
CA PHE A 356 18.59 15.25 -23.65
C PHE A 356 17.24 15.96 -23.60
N ASP A 357 17.00 16.95 -24.46
CA ASP A 357 15.82 17.81 -24.33
C ASP A 357 14.52 17.07 -24.71
N ASP A 358 14.59 16.07 -25.60
CA ASP A 358 13.41 15.37 -26.13
C ASP A 358 13.11 14.04 -25.42
N GLN A 359 14.14 13.31 -24.95
CA GLN A 359 14.02 11.93 -24.47
C GLN A 359 14.41 11.73 -23.00
N ILE A 360 15.17 12.65 -22.40
CA ILE A 360 15.61 12.54 -20.99
C ILE A 360 14.93 13.60 -20.12
N ALA A 361 15.01 14.87 -20.52
CA ALA A 361 14.47 16.00 -19.77
C ALA A 361 12.98 15.87 -19.42
N PRO A 362 12.10 15.33 -20.29
CA PRO A 362 10.70 15.10 -19.93
C PRO A 362 10.51 14.15 -18.73
N ILE A 363 11.36 13.12 -18.60
CA ILE A 363 11.31 12.16 -17.47
C ILE A 363 11.67 12.88 -16.16
N LEU A 364 12.75 13.68 -16.18
CA LEU A 364 13.22 14.40 -15.00
C LEU A 364 12.25 15.52 -14.60
N ARG A 365 11.67 16.20 -15.59
CA ARG A 365 10.76 17.31 -15.39
C ARG A 365 9.39 16.88 -14.89
N SER A 366 8.83 15.81 -15.46
CA SER A 366 7.57 15.25 -14.97
C SER A 366 7.70 14.86 -13.51
N ALA A 367 8.79 14.19 -13.14
CA ALA A 367 9.11 13.92 -11.74
C ALA A 367 9.22 15.24 -10.94
N SER A 368 10.00 16.23 -11.39
CA SER A 368 10.18 17.48 -10.63
C SER A 368 8.88 18.23 -10.35
N GLN A 369 7.91 18.19 -11.27
CA GLN A 369 6.66 18.95 -11.12
C GLN A 369 5.65 18.33 -10.13
N GLN A 370 5.84 17.07 -9.68
CA GLN A 370 4.82 16.39 -8.88
C GLN A 370 4.51 17.06 -7.53
N HIS A 371 5.47 17.80 -6.95
CA HIS A 371 5.27 18.46 -5.66
C HIS A 371 4.23 19.60 -5.67
N TRP A 372 3.77 20.04 -6.85
CA TRP A 372 2.72 21.07 -6.98
C TRP A 372 1.30 20.53 -6.84
N ILE A 373 1.12 19.21 -7.03
CA ILE A 373 -0.19 18.56 -7.15
C ILE A 373 -0.36 17.34 -6.22
N ALA A 374 0.68 17.03 -5.46
CA ALA A 374 0.73 15.97 -4.45
C ALA A 374 1.22 16.51 -3.10
N ASN A 375 0.81 15.86 -2.02
CA ASN A 375 1.11 16.24 -0.64
C ASN A 375 2.44 15.63 -0.17
N LEU A 376 3.56 16.02 -0.77
CA LEU A 376 4.89 15.50 -0.41
C LEU A 376 5.42 16.12 0.89
N GLY A 377 6.18 15.35 1.68
CA GLY A 377 6.98 15.89 2.78
C GLY A 377 8.13 16.79 2.29
N GLN A 378 8.68 17.63 3.18
CA GLN A 378 9.72 18.61 2.82
C GLN A 378 10.94 18.01 2.13
N THR A 379 11.38 16.81 2.55
CA THR A 379 12.48 16.08 1.89
C THR A 379 12.11 15.69 0.45
N GLY A 380 10.87 15.23 0.24
CA GLY A 380 10.35 14.92 -1.10
C GLY A 380 10.27 16.16 -1.98
N ILE A 381 9.73 17.26 -1.46
CA ILE A 381 9.70 18.55 -2.17
C ILE A 381 11.11 18.96 -2.61
N SER A 382 12.08 18.95 -1.69
CA SER A 382 13.48 19.31 -2.00
C SER A 382 14.13 18.38 -3.04
N ALA A 383 13.86 17.07 -2.97
CA ALA A 383 14.39 16.08 -3.91
C ALA A 383 13.80 16.29 -5.32
N HIS A 384 12.49 16.49 -5.42
CA HIS A 384 11.81 16.77 -6.68
C HIS A 384 12.28 18.10 -7.29
N ALA A 385 12.43 19.15 -6.48
CA ALA A 385 12.97 20.44 -6.93
C ALA A 385 14.43 20.35 -7.43
N ALA A 386 15.23 19.42 -6.90
CA ALA A 386 16.60 19.21 -7.36
C ALA A 386 16.67 18.63 -8.79
N LEU A 387 15.69 17.81 -9.19
CA LEU A 387 15.62 17.24 -10.55
C LEU A 387 15.47 18.33 -11.63
N ALA A 388 14.80 19.43 -11.31
CA ALA A 388 14.63 20.57 -12.23
C ALA A 388 15.96 21.28 -12.58
N LYS A 389 17.03 21.04 -11.80
CA LYS A 389 18.36 21.64 -12.02
C LYS A 389 19.25 20.83 -12.97
N ILE A 390 18.83 19.63 -13.37
CA ILE A 390 19.59 18.78 -14.28
C ILE A 390 19.47 19.31 -15.70
N THR A 391 20.61 19.48 -16.38
CA THR A 391 20.67 20.02 -17.75
C THR A 391 21.44 19.08 -18.67
N ALA A 392 21.46 19.39 -19.96
CA ALA A 392 22.20 18.62 -20.96
C ALA A 392 23.72 18.57 -20.72
N THR A 393 24.26 19.40 -19.82
CA THR A 393 25.68 19.41 -19.45
C THR A 393 25.96 18.71 -18.11
N THR A 394 24.92 18.23 -17.41
CA THR A 394 25.09 17.48 -16.16
C THR A 394 25.60 16.08 -16.46
N ASP A 395 26.79 15.74 -15.94
CA ASP A 395 27.29 14.38 -15.95
C ASP A 395 26.84 13.65 -14.66
N PRO A 396 25.91 12.67 -14.74
CA PRO A 396 25.43 11.98 -13.54
C PRO A 396 26.55 11.26 -12.80
N THR A 397 27.59 10.79 -13.49
CA THR A 397 28.71 10.05 -12.87
C THR A 397 29.59 10.92 -11.97
N GLY A 398 29.55 12.24 -12.15
CA GLY A 398 30.30 13.22 -11.34
C GLY A 398 29.52 13.76 -10.13
N THR A 399 28.32 13.24 -9.85
CA THR A 399 27.42 13.74 -8.80
C THR A 399 26.78 12.60 -8.01
N SER A 400 26.00 12.89 -6.98
CA SER A 400 25.18 11.89 -6.28
C SER A 400 24.03 11.33 -7.13
N LEU A 401 23.91 11.73 -8.40
CA LEU A 401 22.92 11.21 -9.34
C LEU A 401 23.38 9.91 -10.00
N ALA A 402 24.63 9.48 -9.81
CA ALA A 402 25.11 8.18 -10.25
C ALA A 402 24.23 7.08 -9.64
N GLY A 403 23.49 6.35 -10.48
CA GLY A 403 22.54 5.33 -10.01
C GLY A 403 21.08 5.80 -9.97
N LEU A 404 20.75 7.03 -10.37
CA LEU A 404 19.37 7.55 -10.32
C LEU A 404 18.36 6.63 -11.02
N SER A 405 18.75 5.95 -12.11
CA SER A 405 17.87 4.99 -12.79
C SER A 405 17.43 3.83 -11.89
N ALA A 406 18.22 3.43 -10.89
CA ALA A 406 17.88 2.35 -9.94
C ALA A 406 16.83 2.77 -8.90
N VAL A 407 16.56 4.07 -8.77
CA VAL A 407 15.45 4.58 -7.94
C VAL A 407 14.12 4.44 -8.69
N PHE A 408 14.14 4.38 -10.02
CA PHE A 408 12.97 4.09 -10.82
C PHE A 408 12.78 2.58 -10.96
N ARG A 409 11.53 2.15 -10.93
CA ARG A 409 11.15 0.76 -11.17
C ARG A 409 11.54 0.33 -12.58
N ASP A 410 12.32 -0.74 -12.69
CA ASP A 410 12.75 -1.29 -13.97
C ASP A 410 11.61 -2.15 -14.56
N PRO A 411 11.00 -1.73 -15.69
CA PRO A 411 9.89 -2.45 -16.32
C PRO A 411 10.30 -3.80 -16.95
N SER A 412 11.58 -4.18 -16.89
CA SER A 412 12.05 -5.52 -17.28
C SER A 412 12.16 -6.50 -16.10
N GLN A 413 11.96 -6.03 -14.87
CA GLN A 413 12.03 -6.83 -13.64
C GLN A 413 10.66 -6.91 -12.95
N ASN A 414 10.44 -7.95 -12.14
CA ASN A 414 9.23 -8.07 -11.34
C ASN A 414 9.31 -7.18 -10.09
N GLN A 415 9.07 -5.88 -10.26
CA GLN A 415 9.22 -4.86 -9.22
C GLN A 415 7.93 -4.05 -8.98
N THR A 416 6.81 -4.43 -9.58
CA THR A 416 5.54 -3.68 -9.52
C THR A 416 4.92 -3.67 -8.12
N SER A 417 5.24 -4.63 -7.25
CA SER A 417 4.90 -4.59 -5.82
C SER A 417 5.87 -3.79 -4.94
N ASN A 418 7.00 -3.31 -5.47
CA ASN A 418 8.01 -2.61 -4.67
C ASN A 418 7.61 -1.14 -4.44
N THR A 419 6.92 -0.85 -3.35
CA THR A 419 6.38 0.48 -3.04
C THR A 419 7.39 1.56 -2.64
N THR A 420 8.70 1.29 -2.68
CA THR A 420 9.73 2.29 -2.36
C THR A 420 10.38 2.90 -3.61
N LEU A 421 10.13 2.34 -4.79
CA LEU A 421 10.70 2.81 -6.06
C LEU A 421 9.74 3.74 -6.81
N MET A 422 10.34 4.68 -7.55
CA MET A 422 9.64 5.69 -8.33
C MET A 422 9.10 5.14 -9.66
N PRO A 423 8.00 5.69 -10.18
CA PRO A 423 7.11 6.65 -9.50
C PRO A 423 6.31 6.00 -8.36
N LEU A 424 6.04 6.77 -7.30
CA LEU A 424 5.14 6.39 -6.21
C LEU A 424 3.66 6.57 -6.60
N HIS A 425 3.31 6.08 -7.79
CA HIS A 425 1.97 6.11 -8.34
C HIS A 425 1.45 4.67 -8.43
N LEU A 426 0.15 4.48 -8.26
CA LEU A 426 -0.51 3.18 -8.45
C LEU A 426 -0.33 2.69 -9.88
N GLY A 427 -0.20 1.38 -10.08
CA GLY A 427 0.05 0.74 -11.37
C GLY A 427 -1.21 0.32 -12.12
N ASP A 428 -1.03 -0.18 -13.35
CA ASP A 428 -2.11 -0.68 -14.21
C ASP A 428 -2.89 -1.82 -13.52
N ALA A 429 -4.05 -2.21 -14.08
CA ALA A 429 -4.80 -3.36 -13.58
C ALA A 429 -3.90 -4.60 -13.41
N GLY A 430 -3.88 -5.17 -12.19
CA GLY A 430 -3.03 -6.30 -11.82
C GLY A 430 -1.61 -5.94 -11.38
N GLU A 431 -1.25 -4.65 -11.39
CA GLU A 431 0.08 -4.15 -11.03
C GLU A 431 -0.01 -3.09 -9.92
N ALA A 432 0.52 -3.39 -8.74
CA ALA A 432 0.38 -2.53 -7.57
C ALA A 432 0.91 -1.09 -7.76
N MET A 433 2.05 -0.94 -8.46
CA MET A 433 2.74 0.34 -8.67
C MET A 433 3.16 0.53 -10.13
N LEU A 434 3.07 1.78 -10.60
CA LEU A 434 3.41 2.19 -11.98
C LEU A 434 4.92 2.11 -12.24
N SER A 435 5.34 1.63 -13.41
CA SER A 435 6.71 1.75 -13.90
C SER A 435 6.81 2.75 -15.06
N LEU A 436 8.02 3.28 -15.31
CA LEU A 436 8.31 3.92 -16.60
C LEU A 436 8.13 2.89 -17.72
N ARG A 437 7.82 3.34 -18.94
CA ARG A 437 7.82 2.42 -20.10
C ARG A 437 9.22 1.96 -20.45
N LYS A 438 9.34 0.80 -21.09
CA LYS A 438 10.63 0.17 -21.41
C LYS A 438 11.55 1.12 -22.18
N THR A 439 10.99 1.87 -23.13
CA THR A 439 11.75 2.85 -23.93
C THR A 439 12.19 4.06 -23.10
N GLN A 440 11.34 4.60 -22.21
CA GLN A 440 11.72 5.67 -21.29
C GLN A 440 12.83 5.21 -20.32
N HIS A 441 12.68 4.03 -19.73
CA HIS A 441 13.67 3.48 -18.80
C HIS A 441 15.01 3.22 -19.51
N PHE A 442 15.00 2.77 -20.76
CA PHE A 442 16.20 2.66 -21.59
C PHE A 442 16.90 4.02 -21.78
N PHE A 443 16.16 5.09 -22.05
CA PHE A 443 16.77 6.43 -22.17
C PHE A 443 17.38 6.92 -20.85
N LEU A 444 16.68 6.71 -19.74
CA LEU A 444 17.19 7.07 -18.42
C LEU A 444 18.44 6.26 -18.03
N SER A 445 18.49 4.98 -18.39
CA SER A 445 19.65 4.13 -18.12
C SER A 445 20.85 4.52 -18.98
N GLN A 446 20.65 4.94 -20.24
CA GLN A 446 21.72 5.52 -21.07
C GLN A 446 22.24 6.83 -20.48
N TRP A 447 21.36 7.74 -20.05
CA TRP A 447 21.78 8.97 -19.37
C TRP A 447 22.64 8.68 -18.14
N ASN A 448 22.20 7.73 -17.29
CA ASN A 448 22.86 7.36 -16.05
C ASN A 448 24.28 6.78 -16.25
N LYS A 449 24.62 6.29 -17.45
CA LYS A 449 25.99 5.81 -17.80
C LYS A 449 27.00 6.97 -17.98
N GLY A 450 26.55 8.21 -18.03
CA GLY A 450 27.39 9.41 -18.08
C GLY A 450 27.30 10.20 -19.39
N ILE A 451 27.94 11.37 -19.42
CA ILE A 451 27.83 12.37 -20.51
C ILE A 451 28.13 11.80 -21.92
N GLY A 452 28.92 10.73 -22.02
CA GLY A 452 29.26 10.09 -23.29
C GLY A 452 28.13 9.23 -23.91
N HIS A 453 27.05 8.96 -23.17
CA HIS A 453 25.99 8.02 -23.54
C HIS A 453 24.68 8.69 -23.97
N PHE A 454 24.60 10.01 -23.97
CA PHE A 454 23.47 10.78 -24.51
C PHE A 454 24.00 11.97 -25.32
N LEU A 455 23.10 12.67 -26.02
CA LEU A 455 23.41 13.86 -26.83
C LEU A 455 22.69 15.08 -26.25
N ALA A 456 23.34 16.24 -26.23
CA ALA A 456 22.67 17.50 -25.91
C ALA A 456 21.70 17.92 -27.03
N GLY A 457 20.63 18.66 -26.68
CA GLY A 457 19.67 19.21 -27.65
C GLY A 457 18.39 18.37 -27.81
N ALA A 458 17.53 18.85 -28.72
CA ALA A 458 16.18 18.31 -28.99
C ALA A 458 16.11 17.16 -30.01
N GLY A 459 17.24 16.68 -30.52
CA GLY A 459 17.27 15.58 -31.50
C GLY A 459 16.72 15.95 -32.88
N SER A 460 16.18 14.96 -33.58
CA SER A 460 15.61 15.12 -34.92
C SER A 460 14.39 16.05 -34.90
N LYS A 461 14.39 17.07 -35.76
CA LYS A 461 13.31 18.05 -35.82
C LYS A 461 12.01 17.40 -36.31
N LEU A 462 10.96 17.46 -35.49
CA LEU A 462 9.59 17.12 -35.91
C LEU A 462 9.05 18.18 -36.88
N GLY A 463 8.37 17.76 -37.94
CA GLY A 463 7.54 18.66 -38.74
C GLY A 463 6.38 19.21 -37.90
N PRO A 464 5.77 20.36 -38.26
CA PRO A 464 4.71 20.96 -37.44
C PRO A 464 3.50 20.04 -37.21
N GLY A 465 3.12 19.21 -38.20
CA GLY A 465 2.05 18.20 -38.02
C GLY A 465 2.45 17.08 -37.06
N GLU A 466 3.67 16.54 -37.20
CA GLU A 466 4.21 15.48 -36.35
C GLU A 466 4.39 15.96 -34.89
N PHE A 467 4.74 17.24 -34.72
CA PHE A 467 4.79 17.88 -33.40
C PHE A 467 3.40 17.96 -32.77
N LEU A 468 2.35 18.26 -33.53
CA LEU A 468 0.97 18.26 -33.02
C LEU A 468 0.52 16.87 -32.57
N ASP A 469 0.91 15.81 -33.30
CA ASP A 469 0.62 14.42 -32.90
C ASP A 469 1.22 14.10 -31.54
N LYS A 470 2.52 14.42 -31.36
CA LYS A 470 3.22 14.25 -30.08
C LYS A 470 2.60 15.12 -28.99
N ALA A 471 2.41 16.41 -29.25
CA ALA A 471 1.89 17.36 -28.26
C ALA A 471 0.50 16.98 -27.75
N SER A 472 -0.39 16.52 -28.62
CA SER A 472 -1.73 16.06 -28.23
C SER A 472 -1.67 14.92 -27.21
N LEU A 473 -0.81 13.92 -27.43
CA LEU A 473 -0.68 12.76 -26.56
C LEU A 473 0.17 12.99 -25.30
N VAL A 474 1.14 13.90 -25.32
CA VAL A 474 1.92 14.28 -24.12
C VAL A 474 1.03 14.95 -23.06
N ASN A 475 -0.02 15.66 -23.48
CA ASN A 475 -1.00 16.28 -22.59
C ASN A 475 -2.06 15.30 -22.03
N CYS A 476 -1.92 14.00 -22.30
CA CYS A 476 -2.80 12.96 -21.81
C CYS A 476 -2.02 11.99 -20.92
N ILE A 477 -2.74 11.28 -20.05
CA ILE A 477 -2.13 10.29 -19.17
C ILE A 477 -1.83 8.97 -19.86
N GLY A 478 -0.70 8.34 -19.54
CA GLY A 478 -0.30 7.00 -20.02
C GLY A 478 -0.35 5.89 -18.96
N GLY A 479 -0.29 6.22 -17.67
CA GLY A 479 -0.39 5.21 -16.61
C GLY A 479 -0.64 5.76 -15.21
N ARG A 480 -1.31 5.02 -14.31
CA ARG A 480 -1.99 3.73 -14.57
C ARG A 480 -3.17 3.79 -15.55
N LEU A 481 -3.49 2.69 -16.24
CA LEU A 481 -4.66 2.56 -17.11
C LEU A 481 -5.66 1.55 -16.51
N SER A 482 -6.32 1.98 -15.44
CA SER A 482 -7.38 1.24 -14.74
C SER A 482 -8.49 2.18 -14.25
N PRO A 483 -9.41 2.61 -15.14
CA PRO A 483 -9.30 2.57 -16.61
C PRO A 483 -8.33 3.63 -17.17
N GLY A 484 -7.95 4.65 -16.40
CA GLY A 484 -7.27 5.85 -16.91
C GLY A 484 -8.25 7.00 -17.09
N ILE A 485 -7.79 8.14 -17.63
CA ILE A 485 -8.58 9.37 -17.73
C ILE A 485 -8.95 9.70 -19.18
N ASP A 486 -7.98 10.07 -20.01
CA ASP A 486 -8.24 10.55 -21.38
C ASP A 486 -8.54 9.42 -22.38
N LEU A 487 -7.75 8.35 -22.25
CA LEU A 487 -7.68 7.16 -23.09
C LEU A 487 -7.19 5.99 -22.22
N THR A 488 -7.27 4.76 -22.73
CA THR A 488 -6.95 3.56 -21.92
C THR A 488 -6.08 2.52 -22.66
N PHE A 489 -5.86 1.38 -22.01
CA PHE A 489 -4.94 0.29 -22.38
C PHE A 489 -5.03 -0.18 -23.83
N VAL A 490 -6.18 0.01 -24.51
CA VAL A 490 -6.34 -0.32 -25.94
C VAL A 490 -5.41 0.48 -26.85
N MET A 491 -4.94 1.65 -26.39
CA MET A 491 -3.90 2.44 -27.09
C MET A 491 -2.59 1.68 -27.28
N ARG A 492 -2.37 0.59 -26.53
CA ARG A 492 -1.19 -0.26 -26.64
C ARG A 492 -1.30 -1.35 -27.71
N GLU A 493 -2.48 -1.60 -28.25
CA GLU A 493 -2.68 -2.69 -29.20
C GLU A 493 -2.29 -2.26 -30.63
N PRO A 494 -1.34 -2.95 -31.29
CA PRO A 494 -0.96 -2.65 -32.68
C PRO A 494 -2.14 -2.63 -33.66
N ALA A 495 -3.14 -3.48 -33.43
CA ALA A 495 -4.34 -3.59 -34.27
C ALA A 495 -5.23 -2.33 -34.28
N LEU A 496 -5.04 -1.42 -33.32
CA LEU A 496 -5.73 -0.13 -33.29
C LEU A 496 -5.33 0.78 -34.46
N TYR A 497 -4.12 0.63 -34.96
CA TYR A 497 -3.49 1.57 -35.88
C TYR A 497 -3.60 1.17 -37.36
N GLU A 498 -3.52 2.15 -38.25
CA GLU A 498 -3.45 1.95 -39.70
C GLU A 498 -2.08 1.36 -40.08
N LEU A 499 -2.08 0.15 -40.66
CA LEU A 499 -0.87 -0.57 -41.08
C LEU A 499 -1.02 -1.12 -42.51
N PRO A 500 0.08 -1.23 -43.30
CA PRO A 500 1.46 -0.82 -42.96
C PRO A 500 1.69 0.69 -43.12
N TRP A 501 2.05 1.37 -42.03
CA TRP A 501 2.24 2.84 -42.01
C TRP A 501 3.39 3.33 -42.89
N LYS A 502 4.42 2.48 -43.12
CA LYS A 502 5.61 2.82 -43.92
C LYS A 502 5.30 3.02 -45.41
N THR A 503 4.20 2.47 -45.90
CA THR A 503 3.85 2.48 -47.33
C THR A 503 2.44 2.96 -47.61
N SER A 504 1.59 3.17 -46.59
CA SER A 504 0.22 3.67 -46.80
C SER A 504 0.15 5.16 -47.19
N GLY A 505 1.22 5.92 -46.94
CA GLY A 505 1.22 7.39 -47.07
C GLY A 505 0.59 8.12 -45.89
N GLY A 506 -0.08 7.41 -44.96
CA GLY A 506 -0.70 7.99 -43.76
C GLY A 506 0.31 8.39 -42.68
N GLY A 507 1.48 7.74 -42.64
CA GLY A 507 2.43 7.91 -41.56
C GLY A 507 1.98 7.26 -40.25
N PRO A 508 2.73 7.45 -39.15
CA PRO A 508 2.46 6.76 -37.89
C PRO A 508 1.28 7.33 -37.10
N PHE A 509 0.89 6.61 -36.04
CA PHE A 509 -0.07 7.00 -34.98
C PHE A 509 -1.54 7.20 -35.39
N ARG A 510 -1.94 6.86 -36.61
CA ARG A 510 -3.34 6.98 -37.07
C ARG A 510 -4.18 5.78 -36.65
N ILE A 511 -5.36 6.05 -36.11
CA ILE A 511 -6.36 5.04 -35.78
C ILE A 511 -6.96 4.47 -37.07
N ARG A 512 -7.06 3.15 -37.14
CA ARG A 512 -7.71 2.45 -38.26
C ARG A 512 -9.23 2.56 -38.14
N ALA A 513 -9.79 3.60 -38.75
CA ALA A 513 -11.24 3.78 -38.80
C ALA A 513 -11.92 2.71 -39.68
N ARG A 514 -13.07 2.20 -39.23
CA ARG A 514 -13.95 1.35 -40.03
C ARG A 514 -14.58 2.17 -41.15
N ALA A 515 -14.54 1.65 -42.37
CA ALA A 515 -15.28 2.22 -43.48
C ALA A 515 -16.78 2.03 -43.26
N LEU A 516 -17.53 3.13 -43.10
CA LEU A 516 -18.98 3.12 -42.88
C LEU A 516 -19.72 3.40 -44.19
N ALA A 517 -20.67 2.52 -44.53
CA ALA A 517 -21.49 2.64 -45.73
C ALA A 517 -22.68 3.58 -45.50
N TYR A 518 -22.43 4.89 -45.50
CA TYR A 518 -23.52 5.88 -45.44
C TYR A 518 -24.41 5.76 -46.68
N ASP A 519 -25.73 5.63 -46.47
CA ASP A 519 -26.75 5.61 -47.52
C ASP A 519 -27.84 6.63 -47.19
N ALA A 520 -28.27 7.42 -48.16
CA ALA A 520 -29.37 8.38 -48.00
C ALA A 520 -30.72 7.68 -47.69
N ASN A 521 -30.86 6.40 -48.03
CA ASN A 521 -32.05 5.58 -47.83
C ASN A 521 -31.99 4.70 -46.57
N LEU A 522 -31.07 4.98 -45.63
CA LEU A 522 -31.05 4.29 -44.34
C LEU A 522 -32.44 4.34 -43.67
N VAL A 523 -32.86 3.22 -43.10
CA VAL A 523 -34.16 3.11 -42.41
C VAL A 523 -33.94 3.42 -40.92
N GLY A 524 -34.63 4.43 -40.40
CA GLY A 524 -34.38 4.99 -39.07
C GLY A 524 -34.80 4.11 -37.88
N ASP A 525 -35.29 2.89 -38.11
CA ASP A 525 -35.73 1.97 -37.05
C ASP A 525 -34.66 0.98 -36.58
N LYS A 526 -33.52 0.90 -37.28
CA LYS A 526 -32.39 0.02 -36.96
C LYS A 526 -31.16 0.85 -36.60
N ALA A 527 -30.48 0.51 -35.51
CA ALA A 527 -29.20 1.12 -35.17
C ALA A 527 -28.20 0.99 -36.33
N PHE A 528 -27.49 2.07 -36.64
CA PHE A 528 -26.48 2.09 -37.72
C PHE A 528 -25.14 1.54 -37.23
N LEU A 529 -24.72 1.95 -36.03
CA LEU A 529 -23.51 1.45 -35.38
C LEU A 529 -23.75 0.07 -34.77
N SER A 530 -22.68 -0.73 -34.72
CA SER A 530 -22.68 -2.05 -34.12
C SER A 530 -21.98 -2.02 -32.76
N VAL A 531 -21.71 -3.20 -32.19
CA VAL A 531 -20.82 -3.35 -31.02
C VAL A 531 -19.43 -2.75 -31.29
N GLY A 532 -18.99 -2.75 -32.54
CA GLY A 532 -17.71 -2.19 -32.98
C GLY A 532 -16.51 -3.03 -32.54
N TYR A 533 -15.35 -2.38 -32.42
CA TYR A 533 -14.07 -2.99 -32.07
C TYR A 533 -14.10 -3.71 -30.72
N VAL A 534 -13.79 -5.01 -30.72
CA VAL A 534 -13.58 -5.83 -29.52
C VAL A 534 -12.14 -6.37 -29.62
N PRO A 535 -11.21 -5.92 -28.75
CA PRO A 535 -9.78 -6.24 -28.91
C PRO A 535 -9.53 -7.75 -28.99
N ARG A 536 -8.69 -8.21 -29.91
CA ARG A 536 -8.28 -9.62 -30.05
C ARG A 536 -9.40 -10.59 -30.45
N HIS A 537 -10.54 -10.07 -30.93
CA HIS A 537 -11.65 -10.87 -31.45
C HIS A 537 -11.84 -10.60 -32.95
N ASP A 538 -12.53 -9.51 -33.33
CA ASP A 538 -12.75 -9.12 -34.73
C ASP A 538 -12.11 -7.76 -35.01
N ASP A 539 -10.78 -7.73 -34.95
CA ASP A 539 -10.02 -6.49 -35.06
C ASP A 539 -9.92 -5.98 -36.52
N GLN A 540 -10.22 -6.81 -37.52
CA GLN A 540 -9.86 -6.52 -38.92
C GLN A 540 -10.69 -5.41 -39.55
N LEU A 541 -11.87 -5.13 -38.99
CA LEU A 541 -12.82 -4.16 -39.54
C LEU A 541 -12.49 -2.70 -39.20
N GLY A 542 -11.59 -2.45 -38.24
CA GLY A 542 -11.29 -1.11 -37.73
C GLY A 542 -12.35 -0.59 -36.75
N LEU A 543 -12.17 0.65 -36.31
CA LEU A 543 -12.95 1.27 -35.24
C LEU A 543 -14.14 2.07 -35.78
N GLU A 544 -15.29 1.90 -35.15
CA GLU A 544 -16.48 2.74 -35.31
C GLU A 544 -16.46 3.95 -34.35
N PRO A 545 -17.28 4.99 -34.60
CA PRO A 545 -17.54 6.04 -33.61
C PRO A 545 -17.88 5.46 -32.23
N GLY A 546 -17.29 6.00 -31.18
CA GLY A 546 -17.48 5.56 -29.79
C GLY A 546 -16.62 4.37 -29.36
N ASP A 547 -15.84 3.77 -30.26
CA ASP A 547 -15.05 2.58 -29.94
C ASP A 547 -13.81 2.87 -29.10
N LEU A 548 -13.26 4.09 -29.11
CA LEU A 548 -12.05 4.40 -28.37
C LEU A 548 -12.32 4.69 -26.88
N SER A 549 -13.45 5.32 -26.57
CA SER A 549 -13.81 5.79 -25.22
C SER A 549 -14.75 4.86 -24.44
N LYS A 550 -15.33 3.82 -25.09
CA LYS A 550 -16.29 2.92 -24.44
C LYS A 550 -15.73 2.10 -23.27
N PHE A 551 -14.41 1.97 -23.19
CA PHE A 551 -13.69 1.28 -22.11
C PHE A 551 -13.55 2.10 -20.84
N MET A 552 -13.80 3.42 -20.89
CA MET A 552 -13.64 4.31 -19.75
C MET A 552 -14.78 4.12 -18.73
N ALA A 553 -14.61 4.75 -17.56
CA ALA A 553 -15.61 4.79 -16.50
C ALA A 553 -16.95 5.39 -16.96
N LEU A 554 -18.01 4.95 -16.30
CA LEU A 554 -19.40 5.32 -16.57
C LEU A 554 -20.13 5.66 -15.26
N PRO A 555 -20.53 6.93 -15.06
CA PRO A 555 -20.03 8.11 -15.77
C PRO A 555 -18.57 8.41 -15.37
N TRP A 556 -17.82 9.14 -16.21
CA TRP A 556 -16.42 9.52 -15.91
C TRP A 556 -16.25 10.26 -14.56
N HIS A 557 -17.30 10.93 -14.06
CA HIS A 557 -17.27 11.68 -12.81
C HIS A 557 -16.91 10.83 -11.59
N THR A 558 -17.39 9.57 -11.52
CA THR A 558 -17.16 8.71 -10.35
C THR A 558 -15.69 8.29 -10.27
N ASP A 559 -15.08 8.02 -11.41
CA ASP A 559 -13.66 7.73 -11.53
C ASP A 559 -12.83 8.95 -11.12
N TYR A 560 -13.12 10.13 -11.70
CA TYR A 560 -12.43 11.37 -11.29
C TYR A 560 -12.53 11.65 -9.78
N ASN A 561 -13.69 11.36 -9.18
CA ASN A 561 -13.88 11.47 -7.72
C ASN A 561 -12.97 10.50 -6.97
N SER A 562 -13.00 9.22 -7.35
CA SER A 562 -12.26 8.17 -6.66
C SER A 562 -10.75 8.27 -6.86
N CYS A 563 -10.26 8.78 -7.99
CA CYS A 563 -8.85 8.81 -8.36
C CYS A 563 -8.00 9.85 -7.60
N ALA A 564 -7.99 9.74 -6.28
CA ALA A 564 -7.11 10.45 -5.35
C ALA A 564 -6.04 9.49 -4.81
N THR A 565 -6.14 9.14 -3.52
CA THR A 565 -5.20 8.29 -2.76
C THR A 565 -5.78 6.90 -2.52
N HIS A 566 -5.07 5.83 -2.85
CA HIS A 566 -5.52 4.46 -2.55
C HIS A 566 -4.39 3.59 -2.04
N PRO A 567 -4.70 2.54 -1.26
CA PRO A 567 -3.79 1.41 -1.10
C PRO A 567 -3.37 0.84 -2.48
N PRO A 568 -2.20 0.19 -2.58
CA PRO A 568 -1.83 -0.55 -3.77
C PRO A 568 -2.85 -1.66 -4.08
N ASP A 569 -3.11 -1.88 -5.36
CA ASP A 569 -3.98 -2.93 -5.87
C ASP A 569 -3.30 -3.62 -7.06
N PRO A 570 -2.92 -4.91 -6.96
CA PRO A 570 -3.15 -5.83 -5.83
C PRO A 570 -2.44 -5.40 -4.55
N ALA A 571 -3.01 -5.81 -3.41
CA ALA A 571 -2.49 -5.47 -2.09
C ALA A 571 -1.04 -5.95 -1.90
N VAL A 572 -0.17 -5.07 -1.41
CA VAL A 572 1.22 -5.41 -1.08
C VAL A 572 1.30 -5.80 0.41
N PRO A 573 1.72 -7.04 0.76
CA PRO A 573 1.73 -7.51 2.14
C PRO A 573 2.46 -6.58 3.10
N GLY A 574 1.83 -6.27 4.23
CA GLY A 574 2.39 -5.40 5.27
C GLY A 574 2.46 -3.92 4.92
N ASN A 575 2.05 -3.51 3.71
CA ASN A 575 1.98 -2.13 3.29
C ASN A 575 0.58 -1.56 3.49
N ARG A 576 0.49 -0.39 4.13
CA ARG A 576 -0.76 0.37 4.30
C ARG A 576 -0.66 1.76 3.71
N THR A 577 0.45 2.14 3.11
CA THR A 577 0.65 3.46 2.53
C THR A 577 -0.35 3.69 1.42
N VAL A 578 -1.02 4.84 1.43
CA VAL A 578 -1.85 5.26 0.29
C VAL A 578 -1.02 6.07 -0.70
N PHE A 579 -1.19 5.76 -1.98
CA PHE A 579 -0.46 6.35 -3.10
C PHE A 579 -1.43 7.05 -4.05
N TRP A 580 -0.90 7.96 -4.85
CA TRP A 580 -1.70 8.69 -5.84
C TRP A 580 -1.95 7.83 -7.08
N SER A 581 -3.13 7.98 -7.68
CA SER A 581 -3.36 7.46 -9.03
C SER A 581 -2.65 8.34 -10.06
N TRP A 582 -3.13 9.58 -10.26
CA TRP A 582 -2.77 10.40 -11.41
C TRP A 582 -2.74 11.91 -11.13
N PRO A 583 -1.87 12.37 -10.23
CA PRO A 583 -2.00 13.70 -9.65
C PRO A 583 -1.75 14.84 -10.68
N ALA A 584 -1.08 14.56 -11.81
CA ALA A 584 -0.86 15.55 -12.87
C ALA A 584 -2.11 15.82 -13.75
N GLN A 585 -2.99 14.82 -13.94
CA GLN A 585 -4.24 14.99 -14.67
C GLN A 585 -5.40 15.36 -13.71
N ARG A 586 -5.38 14.76 -12.52
CA ARG A 586 -6.32 14.92 -11.42
C ARG A 586 -5.55 15.38 -10.18
N PRO A 587 -5.34 16.70 -9.97
CA PRO A 587 -4.62 17.20 -8.80
C PRO A 587 -5.22 16.68 -7.50
N VAL A 588 -4.36 16.35 -6.53
CA VAL A 588 -4.81 15.82 -5.23
C VAL A 588 -4.65 16.87 -4.15
N ALA A 589 -3.46 17.43 -3.98
CA ALA A 589 -3.19 18.51 -3.05
C ALA A 589 -2.53 19.68 -3.78
N VAL A 590 -3.04 20.90 -3.58
CA VAL A 590 -2.68 22.09 -4.37
C VAL A 590 -2.43 23.29 -3.47
N TYR A 591 -1.70 24.27 -3.98
CA TYR A 591 -1.53 25.59 -3.34
C TYR A 591 -2.47 26.60 -3.97
N ASP A 592 -3.36 27.20 -3.18
CA ASP A 592 -4.28 28.25 -3.64
C ASP A 592 -3.53 29.58 -3.78
N ALA A 593 -3.62 30.19 -4.97
CA ALA A 593 -3.01 31.49 -5.25
C ALA A 593 -3.50 32.59 -4.28
N SER A 594 -4.72 32.48 -3.74
CA SER A 594 -5.30 33.45 -2.80
C SER A 594 -4.69 33.38 -1.39
N GLN A 595 -3.96 32.29 -1.07
CA GLN A 595 -3.39 32.04 0.26
C GLN A 595 -1.88 32.30 0.35
N LEU A 596 -1.31 32.94 -0.67
CA LEU A 596 0.11 33.29 -0.63
C LEU A 596 0.39 34.37 0.44
N GLY A 597 1.43 34.12 1.23
CA GLY A 597 1.93 35.05 2.23
C GLY A 597 3.09 35.91 1.71
N TRP A 598 3.38 36.97 2.46
CA TRP A 598 4.58 37.80 2.29
C TRP A 598 5.29 37.90 3.64
N GLY A 599 6.54 37.44 3.71
CA GLY A 599 7.27 37.36 4.97
C GLY A 599 8.74 36.98 4.79
N PRO A 600 9.52 36.92 5.88
CA PRO A 600 10.97 36.73 5.81
C PRO A 600 11.34 35.38 5.18
N HIS A 601 12.40 35.36 4.37
CA HIS A 601 12.86 34.16 3.66
C HIS A 601 13.24 33.03 4.62
N SER A 602 13.88 33.36 5.74
CA SER A 602 14.17 32.43 6.82
C SER A 602 14.30 33.15 8.17
N LEU A 603 14.56 32.43 9.26
CA LEU A 603 14.86 33.04 10.56
C LEU A 603 16.14 33.88 10.53
N ASP A 604 17.07 33.58 9.64
CA ASP A 604 18.38 34.24 9.52
C ASP A 604 18.44 35.25 8.36
N ASP A 605 17.44 35.24 7.48
CA ASP A 605 17.31 36.14 6.33
C ASP A 605 15.99 36.90 6.41
N SER A 606 16.07 38.15 6.84
CA SER A 606 14.92 39.04 6.99
C SER A 606 14.41 39.64 5.68
N THR A 607 14.98 39.27 4.52
CA THR A 607 14.43 39.70 3.23
C THR A 607 13.06 39.06 3.05
N ASN A 608 12.05 39.90 2.81
CA ASN A 608 10.71 39.38 2.59
C ASN A 608 10.60 38.79 1.19
N VAL A 609 9.98 37.62 1.11
CA VAL A 609 9.67 36.91 -0.13
C VAL A 609 8.24 36.40 -0.08
N PHE A 610 7.71 36.00 -1.23
CA PHE A 610 6.47 35.24 -1.27
C PHE A 610 6.64 33.90 -0.56
N GLN A 611 5.62 33.50 0.19
CA GLN A 611 5.53 32.23 0.88
C GLN A 611 4.28 31.48 0.44
N LEU A 612 4.41 30.17 0.23
CA LEU A 612 3.26 29.31 -0.05
C LEU A 612 2.37 29.21 1.21
N GLY A 613 1.05 29.27 1.01
CA GLY A 613 0.09 28.91 2.05
C GLY A 613 0.08 27.41 2.34
N PRO A 614 -0.78 26.94 3.27
CA PRO A 614 -1.01 25.51 3.44
C PRO A 614 -1.59 24.91 2.14
N GLN A 615 -1.27 23.64 1.87
CA GLN A 615 -1.94 22.93 0.78
C GLN A 615 -3.42 22.68 1.12
N LEU A 616 -4.25 22.66 0.09
CA LEU A 616 -5.66 22.27 0.15
C LEU A 616 -5.89 21.03 -0.71
N TRP A 617 -6.89 20.22 -0.39
CA TRP A 617 -7.35 19.18 -1.30
C TRP A 617 -7.97 19.81 -2.55
N SER A 618 -7.61 19.34 -3.75
CA SER A 618 -8.16 19.86 -5.01
C SER A 618 -9.68 19.69 -5.08
N VAL A 619 -10.17 18.50 -4.71
CA VAL A 619 -11.59 18.23 -4.47
C VAL A 619 -11.84 18.36 -2.96
N ARG A 620 -12.65 19.37 -2.60
CA ARG A 620 -12.90 19.76 -1.21
C ARG A 620 -14.30 20.35 -1.02
N GLY A 621 -14.78 20.33 0.22
CA GLY A 621 -15.99 21.01 0.65
C GLY A 621 -16.94 20.11 1.41
N TRP A 622 -18.20 20.54 1.52
CA TRP A 622 -19.23 19.74 2.17
C TRP A 622 -19.39 18.39 1.46
N GLY A 623 -19.36 17.30 2.23
CA GLY A 623 -19.42 15.93 1.69
C GLY A 623 -18.06 15.33 1.34
N THR A 624 -16.93 16.05 1.51
CA THR A 624 -15.58 15.51 1.27
C THR A 624 -14.81 15.20 2.55
N ASP A 625 -15.39 15.47 3.72
CA ASP A 625 -14.69 15.23 4.99
C ASP A 625 -14.59 13.74 5.29
N ALA A 626 -13.39 13.28 5.62
CA ALA A 626 -13.13 11.89 5.95
C ALA A 626 -12.03 11.76 7.01
N ALA A 627 -12.20 10.80 7.93
CA ALA A 627 -11.18 10.45 8.91
C ALA A 627 -10.04 9.63 8.28
N ASP A 628 -10.31 8.96 7.16
CA ASP A 628 -9.44 7.94 6.59
C ASP A 628 -8.66 8.46 5.39
N ALA A 629 -7.35 8.16 5.34
CA ALA A 629 -6.45 8.68 4.31
C ALA A 629 -6.79 8.20 2.89
N GLU A 630 -7.32 7.00 2.77
CA GLU A 630 -7.84 6.39 1.54
C GLU A 630 -9.10 7.08 1.01
N ASN A 631 -9.77 7.89 1.84
CA ASN A 631 -11.00 8.62 1.49
C ASN A 631 -10.79 10.14 1.41
N TRP A 632 -9.55 10.62 1.53
CA TRP A 632 -9.24 12.04 1.44
C TRP A 632 -9.33 12.57 0.01
N GLY A 633 -9.64 13.89 -0.08
CA GLY A 633 -9.68 14.62 -1.33
C GLY A 633 -10.71 14.10 -2.33
N ARG A 634 -11.85 13.56 -1.87
CA ARG A 634 -12.98 13.09 -2.70
C ARG A 634 -14.31 13.26 -1.97
N TYR A 635 -15.42 13.28 -2.71
CA TYR A 635 -16.76 13.19 -2.13
C TYR A 635 -17.03 11.78 -1.62
N GLN A 636 -17.61 11.67 -0.42
CA GLN A 636 -17.98 10.39 0.19
C GLN A 636 -19.24 9.80 -0.47
N GLU A 637 -20.16 10.67 -0.91
CA GLU A 637 -21.28 10.31 -1.77
C GLU A 637 -20.93 10.64 -3.22
N ARG A 638 -20.75 9.62 -4.07
CA ARG A 638 -20.30 9.79 -5.48
C ARG A 638 -21.21 10.72 -6.29
N LYS A 639 -22.51 10.75 -5.98
CA LYS A 639 -23.47 11.65 -6.64
C LYS A 639 -23.13 13.13 -6.47
N ASP A 640 -22.46 13.52 -5.38
CA ASP A 640 -22.09 14.92 -5.15
C ASP A 640 -21.09 15.43 -6.20
N MET A 641 -20.26 14.55 -6.77
CA MET A 641 -19.34 14.94 -7.83
C MET A 641 -20.08 15.42 -9.09
N LEU A 642 -21.24 14.83 -9.41
CA LEU A 642 -22.05 15.22 -10.59
C LEU A 642 -22.46 16.68 -10.55
N TYR A 643 -22.63 17.23 -9.34
CA TYR A 643 -23.02 18.62 -9.10
C TYR A 643 -21.84 19.58 -8.95
N ASN A 644 -20.62 19.07 -8.68
CA ASN A 644 -19.51 19.92 -8.22
C ASN A 644 -18.23 19.83 -9.06
N TRP A 645 -18.09 18.89 -10.00
CA TRP A 645 -16.86 18.75 -10.81
C TRP A 645 -16.44 20.06 -11.49
N HIS A 646 -17.39 20.83 -12.04
CA HIS A 646 -17.12 22.07 -12.75
C HIS A 646 -16.66 23.22 -11.83
N ARG A 647 -16.72 23.03 -10.51
CA ARG A 647 -16.33 24.01 -9.49
C ARG A 647 -14.88 23.84 -9.03
N ILE A 648 -14.22 22.74 -9.39
CA ILE A 648 -12.81 22.48 -9.10
C ILE A 648 -11.94 23.58 -9.73
N GLY A 649 -10.86 24.00 -9.04
CA GLY A 649 -9.92 24.99 -9.54
C GLY A 649 -8.92 24.39 -10.52
N THR A 650 -8.27 25.25 -11.31
CA THR A 650 -7.22 24.83 -12.25
C THR A 650 -5.87 25.31 -11.76
N VAL A 651 -4.87 24.41 -11.77
CA VAL A 651 -3.48 24.73 -11.44
C VAL A 651 -2.80 25.34 -12.67
N LEU A 652 -2.41 26.61 -12.56
CA LEU A 652 -1.71 27.36 -13.60
C LEU A 652 -0.36 27.86 -13.08
N GLN A 653 0.60 28.02 -13.99
CA GLN A 653 1.86 28.69 -13.70
C GLN A 653 1.61 30.18 -13.38
N SER A 654 2.33 30.73 -12.41
CA SER A 654 2.18 32.12 -11.91
C SER A 654 2.03 33.20 -13.01
N PRO A 655 2.84 33.22 -14.10
CA PRO A 655 2.69 34.23 -15.16
C PRO A 655 1.40 34.11 -15.99
N ALA A 656 0.64 33.03 -15.86
CA ALA A 656 -0.67 32.86 -16.49
C ALA A 656 -1.84 33.35 -15.61
N ILE A 657 -1.57 33.77 -14.37
CA ILE A 657 -2.58 34.19 -13.41
C ILE A 657 -2.86 35.69 -13.55
N GLU A 658 -4.14 36.03 -13.67
CA GLU A 658 -4.65 37.39 -13.77
C GLU A 658 -5.65 37.73 -12.64
N PRO A 659 -5.53 38.92 -12.03
CA PRO A 659 -4.41 39.87 -12.18
C PRO A 659 -3.08 39.28 -11.67
N PRO A 660 -1.91 39.80 -12.11
CA PRO A 660 -0.61 39.29 -11.67
C PRO A 660 -0.48 39.33 -10.14
N ILE A 661 0.07 38.26 -9.56
CA ILE A 661 0.30 38.16 -8.12
C ILE A 661 1.51 39.03 -7.75
N GLN A 662 1.25 40.14 -7.07
CA GLN A 662 2.24 41.17 -6.77
C GLN A 662 2.17 41.62 -5.31
N HIS A 663 3.33 41.86 -4.73
CA HIS A 663 3.48 42.61 -3.48
C HIS A 663 4.03 43.99 -3.81
N ILE A 664 3.40 45.02 -3.25
CA ILE A 664 3.75 46.42 -3.46
C ILE A 664 4.19 47.01 -2.11
N GLU A 665 5.44 47.44 -2.03
CA GLU A 665 6.00 48.10 -0.86
C GLU A 665 6.08 49.63 -1.09
N GLY A 666 5.67 50.43 -0.11
CA GLY A 666 5.68 51.91 -0.19
C GLY A 666 4.67 52.54 -1.17
N ASP A 667 4.99 53.74 -1.68
CA ASP A 667 4.15 54.54 -2.60
C ASP A 667 4.18 54.01 -4.06
N GLN A 668 4.00 52.70 -4.25
CA GLN A 668 3.95 52.02 -5.57
C GLN A 668 5.23 52.01 -6.40
N GLN A 669 6.42 52.15 -5.79
CA GLN A 669 7.69 52.13 -6.54
C GLN A 669 8.39 50.76 -6.56
N ASP A 670 8.16 49.90 -5.55
CA ASP A 670 8.79 48.58 -5.45
C ASP A 670 7.75 47.46 -5.60
N ILE A 671 7.71 46.84 -6.78
CA ILE A 671 6.80 45.74 -7.12
C ILE A 671 7.58 44.43 -7.20
N THR A 672 7.26 43.48 -6.32
CA THR A 672 7.76 42.10 -6.40
C THR A 672 6.67 41.18 -6.94
N ASN A 673 6.96 40.41 -7.99
CA ASN A 673 6.04 39.40 -8.53
C ASN A 673 6.26 38.05 -7.83
N ALA A 674 5.22 37.23 -7.76
CA ALA A 674 5.36 35.84 -7.36
C ALA A 674 6.31 35.10 -8.31
N PRO A 675 7.11 34.11 -7.83
CA PRO A 675 8.06 33.40 -8.67
C PRO A 675 7.41 32.78 -9.92
N GLU A 676 8.10 32.91 -11.05
CA GLU A 676 7.55 32.54 -12.35
C GLU A 676 7.38 31.02 -12.52
N ASP A 677 8.11 30.23 -11.75
CA ASP A 677 8.10 28.76 -11.77
C ASP A 677 7.11 28.13 -10.79
N TRP A 678 6.30 28.94 -10.11
CA TRP A 678 5.25 28.45 -9.22
C TRP A 678 4.00 28.03 -9.99
N TYR A 679 3.38 26.93 -9.57
CA TYR A 679 2.12 26.42 -10.10
C TYR A 679 1.07 26.45 -9.00
N LEU A 680 0.00 27.22 -9.21
CA LEU A 680 -0.98 27.56 -8.18
C LEU A 680 -2.39 27.32 -8.70
N GLU A 681 -3.26 26.82 -7.84
CA GLU A 681 -4.69 26.69 -8.12
C GLU A 681 -5.34 28.08 -8.16
N VAL A 682 -6.18 28.29 -9.17
CA VAL A 682 -6.98 29.49 -9.37
C VAL A 682 -8.41 29.13 -9.77
N GLU A 683 -9.34 30.09 -9.68
CA GLU A 683 -10.72 29.96 -10.14
C GLU A 683 -11.50 28.77 -9.51
N SER A 684 -11.07 28.30 -8.32
CA SER A 684 -11.83 27.31 -7.56
C SER A 684 -13.09 27.93 -6.96
N GLN A 685 -14.22 27.27 -7.13
CA GLN A 685 -15.50 27.63 -6.53
C GLN A 685 -15.87 26.70 -5.36
N LEU A 686 -14.95 25.80 -4.99
CA LEU A 686 -15.06 24.93 -3.83
C LEU A 686 -14.54 25.67 -2.58
N ARG A 687 -15.18 25.41 -1.44
CA ARG A 687 -14.81 26.02 -0.15
C ARG A 687 -14.36 24.92 0.79
N ASP A 688 -13.14 25.04 1.29
CA ASP A 688 -12.60 24.10 2.25
C ASP A 688 -13.39 24.14 3.57
N THR A 689 -13.59 22.98 4.20
CA THR A 689 -14.25 22.86 5.51
C THR A 689 -13.28 23.07 6.66
N GLY A 690 -11.97 22.93 6.41
CA GLY A 690 -10.90 22.93 7.41
C GLY A 690 -10.88 21.69 8.31
N ARG A 691 -11.74 20.68 8.07
CA ARG A 691 -11.86 19.49 8.94
C ARG A 691 -10.94 18.34 8.55
N THR A 692 -10.58 18.25 7.27
CA THR A 692 -9.71 17.20 6.73
C THR A 692 -8.39 17.81 6.28
N PRO A 693 -7.35 17.86 7.13
CA PRO A 693 -6.10 18.53 6.79
C PRO A 693 -5.34 17.78 5.69
N VAL A 694 -4.66 18.53 4.81
CA VAL A 694 -3.66 17.94 3.91
C VAL A 694 -2.44 17.57 4.73
N THR A 695 -2.25 16.27 4.94
CA THR A 695 -1.11 15.74 5.70
C THR A 695 0.00 15.34 4.75
N PRO A 696 1.26 15.77 4.96
CA PRO A 696 2.36 15.33 4.10
C PRO A 696 2.55 13.80 4.11
N PHE A 697 2.89 13.24 2.95
CA PHE A 697 3.20 11.83 2.73
C PHE A 697 4.44 11.38 3.53
N PRO A 698 4.49 10.12 4.03
CA PRO A 698 3.55 9.03 3.83
C PRO A 698 2.27 9.12 4.68
N ASN A 699 1.15 8.70 4.09
CA ASN A 699 -0.12 8.53 4.77
C ASN A 699 -0.53 7.07 4.70
N TYR A 700 -1.26 6.57 5.70
CA TYR A 700 -1.58 5.16 5.82
C TYR A 700 -3.09 4.95 5.83
N ALA A 701 -3.54 3.99 5.02
CA ALA A 701 -4.91 3.53 4.96
C ALA A 701 -5.33 3.04 6.32
N THR A 702 -6.43 3.56 6.82
CA THR A 702 -6.93 3.19 8.15
C THR A 702 -7.72 1.89 8.09
N GLU A 703 -8.38 1.61 6.97
CA GLU A 703 -9.30 0.51 6.78
C GLU A 703 -8.58 -0.85 6.68
N ILE A 704 -9.14 -1.85 7.35
CA ILE A 704 -8.65 -3.24 7.26
C ILE A 704 -9.34 -3.90 6.06
N THR A 705 -8.55 -4.39 5.11
CA THR A 705 -9.05 -5.21 4.00
C THR A 705 -9.67 -6.50 4.54
N LEU A 706 -10.93 -6.76 4.19
CA LEU A 706 -11.63 -7.98 4.59
C LEU A 706 -11.80 -8.92 3.38
N PRO A 707 -11.33 -10.17 3.45
CA PRO A 707 -11.56 -11.16 2.39
C PRO A 707 -13.02 -11.66 2.35
N ASP A 708 -13.37 -12.35 1.27
CA ASP A 708 -14.64 -13.06 1.18
C ASP A 708 -14.68 -14.24 2.17
N THR A 709 -15.65 -14.20 3.08
CA THR A 709 -15.92 -15.24 4.08
C THR A 709 -16.26 -16.61 3.49
N ALA A 710 -16.64 -16.70 2.20
CA ALA A 710 -16.87 -17.97 1.51
C ALA A 710 -15.55 -18.75 1.28
N GLN A 711 -14.40 -18.06 1.25
CA GLN A 711 -13.09 -18.65 1.09
C GLN A 711 -12.38 -18.74 2.45
N LEU A 712 -12.65 -19.81 3.21
CA LEU A 712 -12.10 -20.04 4.57
C LEU A 712 -10.55 -20.00 4.71
N GLY A 713 -9.81 -19.81 3.61
CA GLY A 713 -8.34 -19.75 3.59
C GLY A 713 -7.75 -18.33 3.71
N ALA A 714 -8.39 -17.29 3.17
CA ALA A 714 -7.91 -15.91 3.30
C ALA A 714 -8.62 -15.23 4.48
N THR A 715 -7.85 -14.65 5.38
CA THR A 715 -8.34 -13.92 6.56
C THR A 715 -7.72 -12.52 6.60
N PRO A 716 -8.31 -11.55 7.32
CA PRO A 716 -7.73 -10.22 7.47
C PRO A 716 -6.28 -10.31 8.01
N ASP A 717 -6.02 -11.26 8.90
CA ASP A 717 -4.71 -11.46 9.50
C ASP A 717 -3.67 -12.01 8.51
N SER A 718 -4.09 -12.90 7.59
CA SER A 718 -3.18 -13.45 6.58
C SER A 718 -2.94 -12.50 5.41
N LEU A 719 -3.91 -11.62 5.10
CA LEU A 719 -3.79 -10.64 4.02
C LEU A 719 -2.96 -9.42 4.46
N ASN A 720 -3.19 -8.91 5.67
CA ASN A 720 -2.45 -7.76 6.18
C ASN A 720 -2.29 -7.81 7.71
N PRO A 721 -1.33 -8.58 8.23
CA PRO A 721 -1.14 -8.76 9.66
C PRO A 721 -0.83 -7.45 10.40
N ASN A 722 -0.14 -6.51 9.74
CA ASN A 722 0.16 -5.19 10.30
C ASN A 722 -1.11 -4.35 10.54
N ALA A 723 -2.17 -4.54 9.75
CA ALA A 723 -3.43 -3.85 9.96
C ALA A 723 -4.12 -4.31 11.25
N VAL A 724 -4.01 -5.60 11.56
CA VAL A 724 -4.58 -6.22 12.77
C VAL A 724 -3.79 -5.81 14.02
N ARG A 725 -2.45 -5.80 13.95
CA ARG A 725 -1.58 -5.25 15.02
C ARG A 725 -1.84 -3.78 15.29
N GLU A 726 -2.07 -2.97 14.26
CA GLU A 726 -2.44 -1.57 14.46
C GLU A 726 -3.84 -1.47 15.09
N LEU A 727 -4.82 -2.26 14.66
CA LEU A 727 -6.15 -2.27 15.27
C LEU A 727 -6.09 -2.66 16.75
N PHE A 728 -5.26 -3.66 17.11
CA PHE A 728 -4.97 -4.03 18.49
C PHE A 728 -4.48 -2.82 19.30
N TYR A 729 -3.44 -2.13 18.80
CA TYR A 729 -2.89 -0.94 19.43
C TYR A 729 -3.94 0.18 19.56
N GLN A 730 -4.70 0.45 18.51
CA GLN A 730 -5.73 1.48 18.50
C GLN A 730 -6.87 1.16 19.47
N LEU A 731 -7.29 -0.09 19.58
CA LEU A 731 -8.35 -0.51 20.51
C LEU A 731 -7.95 -0.43 21.98
N LEU A 732 -6.65 -0.56 22.28
CA LEU A 732 -6.10 -0.30 23.62
C LEU A 732 -6.01 1.20 23.94
N ASN A 733 -6.04 2.05 22.92
CA ASN A 733 -5.95 3.50 23.03
C ASN A 733 -7.16 4.18 22.35
N VAL A 734 -8.35 3.57 22.44
CA VAL A 734 -9.51 3.92 21.60
C VAL A 734 -9.96 5.38 21.73
N ASP A 735 -9.72 6.02 22.87
CA ASP A 735 -10.01 7.44 23.10
C ASP A 735 -9.20 8.37 22.19
N GLU A 736 -7.98 7.95 21.80
CA GLU A 736 -7.12 8.67 20.84
C GLU A 736 -7.45 8.31 19.38
N TYR A 737 -8.11 7.17 19.16
CA TYR A 737 -8.40 6.59 17.85
C TYR A 737 -9.88 6.22 17.68
N PRO A 738 -10.84 7.15 17.79
CA PRO A 738 -12.27 6.84 17.70
C PRO A 738 -12.67 6.23 16.34
N GLY A 739 -11.91 6.51 15.27
CA GLY A 739 -12.10 5.89 13.95
C GLY A 739 -11.88 4.37 13.92
N ALA A 740 -11.11 3.82 14.87
CA ALA A 740 -10.82 2.39 14.96
C ALA A 740 -12.07 1.53 15.20
N LEU A 741 -13.13 2.10 15.80
CA LEU A 741 -14.40 1.41 16.06
C LEU A 741 -15.05 0.88 14.78
N ARG A 742 -14.93 1.59 13.65
CA ARG A 742 -15.46 1.09 12.36
C ARG A 742 -14.78 -0.21 11.96
N ASN A 743 -13.45 -0.24 12.00
CA ASN A 743 -12.67 -1.43 11.67
C ASN A 743 -12.89 -2.54 12.68
N ALA A 744 -13.03 -2.22 13.97
CA ALA A 744 -13.34 -3.18 15.01
C ALA A 744 -14.66 -3.90 14.71
N ARG A 745 -15.73 -3.17 14.36
CA ARG A 745 -17.01 -3.78 14.00
C ARG A 745 -16.89 -4.69 12.79
N ARG A 746 -16.23 -4.22 11.74
CA ARG A 746 -16.01 -4.99 10.50
C ARG A 746 -15.20 -6.26 10.75
N TYR A 747 -14.14 -6.17 11.56
CA TYR A 747 -13.31 -7.31 11.97
C TYR A 747 -14.13 -8.35 12.74
N VAL A 748 -15.00 -7.91 13.66
CA VAL A 748 -15.93 -8.81 14.39
C VAL A 748 -16.92 -9.48 13.44
N GLU A 749 -17.58 -8.71 12.58
CA GLU A 749 -18.57 -9.25 11.63
C GLU A 749 -17.94 -10.27 10.66
N PHE A 750 -16.71 -10.03 10.22
CA PHE A 750 -15.96 -10.99 9.42
C PHE A 750 -15.78 -12.30 10.17
N TRP A 751 -15.23 -12.27 11.39
CA TRP A 751 -14.93 -13.49 12.14
C TRP A 751 -16.17 -14.26 12.56
N LEU A 752 -17.28 -13.58 12.86
CA LEU A 752 -18.55 -14.24 13.18
C LEU A 752 -19.15 -14.94 11.96
N LYS A 753 -19.08 -14.33 10.77
CA LYS A 753 -19.49 -14.97 9.51
C LYS A 753 -18.57 -16.15 9.16
N TRP A 754 -17.27 -15.99 9.37
CA TRP A 754 -16.30 -17.06 9.18
C TRP A 754 -16.60 -18.25 10.11
N ALA A 755 -16.85 -18.00 11.40
CA ALA A 755 -17.15 -19.02 12.39
C ALA A 755 -18.45 -19.78 12.06
N GLU A 756 -19.46 -19.04 11.58
CA GLU A 756 -20.68 -19.63 11.07
C GLU A 756 -20.43 -20.58 9.89
N ALA A 757 -19.72 -20.10 8.85
CA ALA A 757 -19.37 -20.90 7.68
C ALA A 757 -18.51 -22.13 8.04
N PHE A 758 -17.58 -21.98 8.98
CA PHE A 758 -16.77 -23.07 9.52
C PHE A 758 -17.64 -24.12 10.23
N SER A 759 -18.50 -23.70 11.17
CA SER A 759 -19.34 -24.60 11.98
C SER A 759 -20.37 -25.40 11.16
N LEU A 760 -20.71 -24.93 9.96
CA LEU A 760 -21.61 -25.60 9.03
C LEU A 760 -20.90 -26.52 8.03
N ASN A 761 -19.56 -26.54 8.03
CA ASN A 761 -18.76 -27.32 7.09
C ASN A 761 -18.24 -28.62 7.73
N PRO A 762 -18.87 -29.79 7.49
CA PRO A 762 -18.44 -31.05 8.10
C PRO A 762 -17.09 -31.56 7.58
N ALA A 763 -16.54 -30.99 6.50
CA ALA A 763 -15.20 -31.33 6.01
C ALA A 763 -14.10 -30.53 6.72
N LYS A 764 -14.45 -29.53 7.54
CA LYS A 764 -13.51 -28.64 8.21
C LYS A 764 -13.70 -28.63 9.73
N ALA A 765 -14.94 -28.52 10.21
CA ALA A 765 -15.25 -28.52 11.63
C ALA A 765 -15.35 -29.96 12.18
N SER A 766 -14.72 -30.19 13.32
CA SER A 766 -14.92 -31.40 14.12
C SER A 766 -16.32 -31.43 14.72
N TYR A 767 -16.80 -32.62 15.11
CA TYR A 767 -18.19 -32.81 15.56
C TYR A 767 -18.56 -31.92 16.75
N ASP A 768 -17.62 -31.70 17.66
CA ASP A 768 -17.75 -30.84 18.83
C ASP A 768 -17.88 -29.34 18.47
N ARG A 769 -17.36 -28.92 17.31
CA ARG A 769 -17.47 -27.55 16.75
C ARG A 769 -18.62 -27.35 15.78
N MET A 770 -19.22 -28.43 15.27
CA MET A 770 -20.34 -28.34 14.34
C MET A 770 -21.59 -27.72 14.98
N PHE A 771 -22.27 -26.85 14.22
CA PHE A 771 -23.56 -26.27 14.65
C PHE A 771 -24.62 -27.36 14.87
N PHE A 772 -25.44 -27.18 15.90
CA PHE A 772 -26.56 -28.07 16.22
C PHE A 772 -27.78 -27.28 16.69
N PRO A 773 -29.01 -27.78 16.47
CA PRO A 773 -30.22 -27.12 16.97
C PRO A 773 -30.27 -27.09 18.49
N PHE A 774 -30.73 -25.97 19.06
CA PHE A 774 -30.82 -25.81 20.50
C PHE A 774 -31.92 -26.66 21.14
N SER A 775 -31.53 -27.37 22.20
CA SER A 775 -32.36 -27.65 23.36
C SER A 775 -31.44 -27.68 24.58
N ALA A 776 -31.93 -27.37 25.77
CA ALA A 776 -31.10 -27.40 26.98
C ALA A 776 -30.37 -28.75 27.17
N PRO A 777 -31.03 -29.92 27.00
CA PRO A 777 -30.33 -31.21 27.06
C PRO A 777 -29.30 -31.42 25.96
N ALA A 778 -29.52 -30.89 24.75
CA ALA A 778 -28.54 -31.01 23.66
C ALA A 778 -27.28 -30.17 23.92
N LEU A 779 -27.46 -28.95 24.47
CA LEU A 779 -26.34 -28.11 24.88
C LEU A 779 -25.54 -28.78 26.00
N GLU A 780 -26.20 -29.24 27.07
CA GLU A 780 -25.54 -29.93 28.18
C GLU A 780 -24.81 -31.18 27.71
N ALA A 781 -25.42 -31.98 26.82
CA ALA A 781 -24.76 -33.16 26.24
C ALA A 781 -23.53 -32.78 25.41
N ARG A 782 -23.59 -31.70 24.63
CA ARG A 782 -22.43 -31.20 23.86
C ARG A 782 -21.32 -30.72 24.79
N MET A 783 -21.66 -29.97 25.83
CA MET A 783 -20.70 -29.48 26.82
C MET A 783 -20.03 -30.62 27.59
N GLN A 784 -20.79 -31.66 27.95
CA GLN A 784 -20.24 -32.85 28.61
C GLN A 784 -19.31 -33.65 27.70
N LEU A 785 -19.66 -33.77 26.40
CA LEU A 785 -18.80 -34.43 25.41
C LEU A 785 -17.44 -33.72 25.31
N ILE A 786 -17.45 -32.40 25.13
CA ILE A 786 -16.24 -31.57 25.04
C ILE A 786 -15.39 -31.70 26.30
N TYR A 787 -16.03 -31.64 27.48
CA TYR A 787 -15.33 -31.80 28.75
C TYR A 787 -14.64 -33.16 28.87
N GLN A 788 -15.33 -34.23 28.45
CA GLN A 788 -14.78 -35.59 28.49
C GLN A 788 -13.60 -35.74 27.53
N GLU A 789 -13.72 -35.25 26.29
CA GLU A 789 -12.63 -35.28 25.30
C GLU A 789 -11.39 -34.56 25.81
N LEU A 790 -11.54 -33.35 26.36
CA LEU A 790 -10.42 -32.60 26.94
C LEU A 790 -9.83 -33.28 28.18
N SER A 791 -10.65 -33.96 28.99
CA SER A 791 -10.15 -34.73 30.13
C SER A 791 -9.34 -35.94 29.69
N ASP A 792 -9.83 -36.68 28.68
CA ASP A 792 -9.17 -37.87 28.15
C ASP A 792 -7.83 -37.50 27.50
N ASP A 793 -7.80 -36.40 26.73
CA ASP A 793 -6.58 -35.87 26.12
C ASP A 793 -5.55 -35.41 27.17
N ALA A 794 -6.01 -34.77 28.24
CA ALA A 794 -5.14 -34.32 29.33
C ALA A 794 -4.53 -35.47 30.15
N ASP A 795 -5.21 -36.63 30.20
CA ASP A 795 -4.76 -37.82 30.93
C ASP A 795 -3.88 -38.76 30.06
N ALA A 796 -3.67 -38.43 28.78
CA ALA A 796 -2.83 -39.20 27.87
C ALA A 796 -1.33 -39.18 28.29
N PRO A 797 -0.65 -40.34 28.42
CA PRO A 797 0.68 -40.44 29.03
C PRO A 797 1.87 -40.03 28.13
N ASP A 798 1.64 -39.46 26.95
CA ASP A 798 2.72 -39.15 26.01
C ASP A 798 3.42 -37.81 26.30
N ALA A 799 4.73 -37.76 26.04
CA ALA A 799 5.49 -36.52 26.08
C ALA A 799 4.98 -35.55 25.00
N ASP A 800 4.81 -34.27 25.34
CA ASP A 800 4.33 -33.25 24.41
C ASP A 800 5.13 -33.30 23.09
N PRO A 801 4.46 -33.47 21.94
CA PRO A 801 5.14 -33.67 20.67
C PRO A 801 5.87 -32.41 20.18
N LEU A 802 5.53 -31.23 20.71
CA LEU A 802 5.99 -29.92 20.28
C LEU A 802 6.98 -29.28 21.27
N PHE A 803 6.63 -29.13 22.54
CA PHE A 803 7.42 -28.41 23.55
C PHE A 803 8.33 -29.37 24.33
N LYS A 804 9.62 -29.40 24.00
CA LYS A 804 10.57 -30.40 24.52
C LYS A 804 11.67 -29.81 25.38
N THR A 805 11.83 -28.49 25.38
CA THR A 805 12.89 -27.79 26.11
C THR A 805 12.34 -26.59 26.88
N PRO A 806 13.07 -26.10 27.91
CA PRO A 806 12.72 -24.83 28.56
C PRO A 806 12.63 -23.66 27.59
N ALA A 807 13.47 -23.64 26.54
CA ALA A 807 13.44 -22.59 25.52
C ALA A 807 12.13 -22.61 24.71
N ASP A 808 11.61 -23.79 24.37
CA ASP A 808 10.31 -23.92 23.69
C ASP A 808 9.17 -23.36 24.57
N MET A 809 9.25 -23.61 25.88
CA MET A 809 8.28 -23.04 26.83
C MET A 809 8.41 -21.52 26.98
N VAL A 810 9.62 -20.97 26.96
CA VAL A 810 9.81 -19.51 26.93
C VAL A 810 9.21 -18.91 25.66
N THR A 811 9.43 -19.53 24.50
CA THR A 811 8.79 -19.12 23.24
C THR A 811 7.27 -19.16 23.37
N ARG A 812 6.70 -20.24 23.94
CA ARG A 812 5.25 -20.33 24.19
C ARG A 812 4.75 -19.18 25.07
N ILE A 813 5.42 -18.90 26.19
CA ILE A 813 5.04 -17.84 27.13
C ILE A 813 5.05 -16.49 26.42
N LYS A 814 6.11 -16.19 25.66
CA LYS A 814 6.20 -14.97 24.84
C LYS A 814 5.02 -14.88 23.87
N GLN A 815 4.78 -15.91 23.05
CA GLN A 815 3.75 -15.85 22.00
C GLN A 815 2.32 -15.73 22.54
N PHE A 816 2.01 -16.25 23.73
CA PHE A 816 0.69 -16.08 24.36
C PHE A 816 0.52 -14.76 25.15
N THR A 817 1.58 -13.95 25.24
CA THR A 817 1.54 -12.69 26.01
C THR A 817 0.48 -11.69 25.52
N PRO A 818 0.26 -11.46 24.20
CA PRO A 818 -0.78 -10.55 23.74
C PRO A 818 -2.21 -10.94 24.20
N LEU A 819 -2.48 -12.24 24.33
CA LEU A 819 -3.76 -12.77 24.81
C LEU A 819 -3.87 -12.70 26.33
N ASN A 820 -2.91 -13.29 27.04
CA ASN A 820 -3.05 -13.49 28.49
C ASN A 820 -2.84 -12.19 29.30
N LEU A 821 -2.33 -11.12 28.68
CA LEU A 821 -2.34 -9.79 29.31
C LEU A 821 -3.67 -9.03 29.10
N LEU A 822 -4.61 -9.61 28.37
CA LEU A 822 -5.98 -9.10 28.18
C LEU A 822 -7.05 -9.95 28.85
N ASP A 823 -6.67 -10.79 29.80
CA ASP A 823 -7.63 -11.65 30.47
C ASP A 823 -8.77 -10.85 31.11
N GLY A 824 -10.01 -11.30 30.89
CA GLY A 824 -11.24 -10.59 31.20
C GLY A 824 -11.64 -9.43 30.27
N ALA A 825 -10.85 -9.06 29.25
CA ALA A 825 -11.13 -7.87 28.42
C ALA A 825 -12.46 -7.95 27.64
N TRP A 826 -12.93 -9.15 27.30
CA TRP A 826 -14.18 -9.34 26.56
C TRP A 826 -15.44 -8.93 27.34
N LEU A 827 -15.35 -8.89 28.68
CA LEU A 827 -16.45 -8.51 29.58
C LEU A 827 -16.35 -7.08 30.12
N ARG A 828 -15.34 -6.29 29.74
CA ARG A 828 -15.08 -4.95 30.30
C ARG A 828 -16.26 -3.96 30.24
N ASN A 829 -17.22 -4.17 29.33
CA ASN A 829 -18.41 -3.34 29.14
C ASN A 829 -19.72 -4.06 29.50
N ILE A 830 -19.67 -5.15 30.28
CA ILE A 830 -20.84 -5.98 30.57
C ILE A 830 -21.82 -5.33 31.57
N ALA A 831 -21.31 -4.49 32.46
CA ALA A 831 -22.10 -3.76 33.46
C ALA A 831 -22.69 -2.48 32.86
N ARG A 832 -24.00 -2.27 33.06
CA ARG A 832 -24.72 -1.05 32.65
C ARG A 832 -24.95 -0.13 33.86
N THR A 833 -25.15 1.16 33.59
CA THR A 833 -25.69 2.08 34.59
C THR A 833 -27.16 1.74 34.87
N GLY A 834 -27.46 1.25 36.07
CA GLY A 834 -28.83 0.95 36.51
C GLY A 834 -28.99 -0.45 37.13
N PRO A 835 -30.23 -0.94 37.31
CA PRO A 835 -30.50 -2.30 37.77
C PRO A 835 -29.92 -3.35 36.80
N THR A 836 -29.43 -4.47 37.34
CA THR A 836 -28.87 -5.59 36.58
C THR A 836 -29.81 -6.79 36.57
N ASP A 837 -29.76 -7.61 35.51
CA ASP A 837 -30.38 -8.93 35.45
C ASP A 837 -29.40 -10.03 35.91
N GLU A 838 -29.92 -11.26 36.07
CA GLU A 838 -29.15 -12.40 36.56
C GLU A 838 -28.05 -12.85 35.59
N VAL A 839 -28.29 -12.76 34.27
CA VAL A 839 -27.30 -13.11 33.24
C VAL A 839 -26.09 -12.16 33.35
N ARG A 840 -26.33 -10.85 33.42
CA ARG A 840 -25.27 -9.84 33.61
C ARG A 840 -24.59 -9.94 34.96
N ALA A 841 -25.32 -10.30 36.02
CA ALA A 841 -24.71 -10.51 37.33
C ALA A 841 -23.72 -11.69 37.31
N LEU A 842 -24.06 -12.80 36.64
CA LEU A 842 -23.17 -13.93 36.45
C LEU A 842 -21.90 -13.52 35.67
N LEU A 843 -22.05 -12.86 34.53
CA LEU A 843 -20.91 -12.40 33.73
C LEU A 843 -20.05 -11.35 34.45
N PHE A 844 -20.68 -10.41 35.17
CA PHE A 844 -19.95 -9.43 35.98
C PHE A 844 -19.15 -10.11 37.09
N SER A 845 -19.66 -11.19 37.69
CA SER A 845 -18.92 -11.95 38.70
C SER A 845 -17.67 -12.62 38.13
N ILE A 846 -17.74 -13.12 36.89
CA ILE A 846 -16.57 -13.67 36.19
C ILE A 846 -15.55 -12.56 35.96
N TRP A 847 -15.97 -11.44 35.37
CA TRP A 847 -15.09 -10.30 35.12
C TRP A 847 -14.41 -9.74 36.39
N MET A 848 -15.14 -9.71 37.51
CA MET A 848 -14.59 -9.30 38.81
C MET A 848 -13.47 -10.23 39.28
N ASP A 849 -13.65 -11.55 39.12
CA ASP A 849 -12.64 -12.56 39.48
C ASP A 849 -11.39 -12.37 38.58
N GLU A 850 -11.56 -12.21 37.26
CA GLU A 850 -10.48 -11.94 36.29
C GLU A 850 -9.62 -10.72 36.65
N PHE A 851 -10.30 -9.64 37.08
CA PHE A 851 -9.63 -8.40 37.50
C PHE A 851 -9.00 -8.47 38.90
N GLY A 852 -9.19 -9.58 39.61
CA GLY A 852 -8.62 -9.86 40.93
C GLY A 852 -9.44 -9.33 42.11
N ASP A 853 -10.71 -8.96 41.90
CA ASP A 853 -11.63 -8.41 42.93
C ASP A 853 -11.02 -7.24 43.74
N GLY A 854 -10.24 -6.39 43.06
CA GLY A 854 -9.54 -5.26 43.69
C GLY A 854 -8.22 -5.60 44.38
N GLU A 855 -7.78 -6.86 44.37
CA GLU A 855 -6.48 -7.30 44.88
C GLU A 855 -5.45 -7.47 43.74
N VAL A 856 -4.42 -6.61 43.73
CA VAL A 856 -3.39 -6.57 42.66
C VAL A 856 -2.71 -7.92 42.42
N SER A 857 -2.44 -8.68 43.47
CA SER A 857 -1.78 -10.00 43.39
C SER A 857 -2.69 -11.12 42.87
N LYS A 858 -4.00 -10.86 42.76
CA LYS A 858 -4.99 -11.79 42.20
C LYS A 858 -5.37 -11.43 40.76
N ASN A 859 -4.97 -10.27 40.26
CA ASN A 859 -5.27 -9.88 38.88
C ASN A 859 -4.56 -10.83 37.90
N HIS A 860 -5.33 -11.45 37.01
CA HIS A 860 -4.83 -12.52 36.12
C HIS A 860 -3.70 -12.03 35.20
N CYS A 861 -3.85 -10.82 34.62
CA CYS A 861 -2.82 -10.22 33.78
C CYS A 861 -1.51 -9.99 34.55
N ASN A 862 -1.57 -9.55 35.81
CA ASN A 862 -0.37 -9.37 36.65
C ASN A 862 0.31 -10.70 36.96
N ILE A 863 -0.47 -11.76 37.23
CA ILE A 863 0.07 -13.11 37.47
C ILE A 863 0.78 -13.64 36.22
N TYR A 864 0.23 -13.40 35.03
CA TYR A 864 0.90 -13.76 33.78
C TYR A 864 2.15 -12.91 33.52
N LEU A 865 2.11 -11.61 33.82
CA LEU A 865 3.27 -10.74 33.71
C LEU A 865 4.42 -11.18 34.63
N ASP A 866 4.10 -11.65 35.84
CA ASP A 866 5.08 -12.25 36.75
C ASP A 866 5.69 -13.54 36.18
N LEU A 867 4.91 -14.35 35.47
CA LEU A 867 5.43 -15.51 34.72
C LEU A 867 6.41 -15.07 33.62
N CYS A 868 6.08 -14.05 32.83
CA CYS A 868 6.99 -13.47 31.83
C CYS A 868 8.32 -13.03 32.47
N HIS A 869 8.26 -12.27 33.56
CA HIS A 869 9.44 -11.81 34.28
C HIS A 869 10.29 -12.97 34.82
N SER A 870 9.63 -14.03 35.32
CA SER A 870 10.32 -15.20 35.89
C SER A 870 11.18 -15.95 34.86
N VAL A 871 10.85 -15.85 33.56
CA VAL A 871 11.62 -16.44 32.46
C VAL A 871 12.57 -15.45 31.77
N GLY A 872 12.74 -14.26 32.33
CA GLY A 872 13.61 -13.22 31.79
C GLY A 872 13.02 -12.44 30.61
N PHE A 873 11.71 -12.56 30.36
CA PHE A 873 11.00 -11.79 29.35
C PHE A 873 10.29 -10.58 29.97
N TYR A 874 10.60 -9.38 29.49
CA TYR A 874 10.06 -8.12 30.00
C TYR A 874 9.37 -7.39 28.85
N PRO A 875 8.09 -7.71 28.57
CA PRO A 875 7.38 -7.08 27.46
C PRO A 875 7.29 -5.55 27.67
N PRO A 876 7.28 -4.75 26.59
CA PRO A 876 6.88 -3.35 26.68
C PRO A 876 5.46 -3.20 27.24
N SER A 877 5.05 -1.96 27.55
CA SER A 877 3.69 -1.72 28.03
C SER A 877 2.67 -2.16 26.98
N LEU A 878 1.63 -2.89 27.41
CA LEU A 878 0.62 -3.50 26.52
C LEU A 878 -0.02 -2.49 25.55
N SER A 879 -0.30 -1.27 26.02
CA SER A 879 -0.90 -0.21 25.21
C SER A 879 0.10 0.56 24.35
N SER A 880 1.38 0.17 24.34
CA SER A 880 2.42 0.86 23.58
C SER A 880 2.55 0.30 22.17
N ARG A 881 2.93 1.17 21.23
CA ARG A 881 3.13 0.77 19.83
C ARG A 881 4.30 -0.20 19.70
N GLU A 882 5.31 -0.08 20.57
CA GLU A 882 6.44 -1.00 20.65
C GLU A 882 6.01 -2.43 20.98
N PHE A 883 4.97 -2.63 21.82
CA PHE A 883 4.44 -3.97 22.10
C PHE A 883 3.74 -4.56 20.86
N ALA A 884 2.82 -3.79 20.25
CA ALA A 884 2.01 -4.27 19.12
C ALA A 884 2.85 -4.62 17.88
N PHE A 885 3.95 -3.89 17.66
CA PHE A 885 4.85 -4.08 16.52
C PHE A 885 6.18 -4.76 16.90
N ASP A 886 6.24 -5.42 18.06
CA ASP A 886 7.39 -6.26 18.40
C ASP A 886 7.48 -7.43 17.41
N THR A 887 8.62 -7.52 16.72
CA THR A 887 8.91 -8.55 15.72
C THR A 887 9.16 -9.92 16.34
N ASP A 888 9.34 -10.00 17.66
CA ASP A 888 9.45 -11.28 18.37
C ASP A 888 8.10 -12.00 18.47
N PHE A 889 6.96 -11.31 18.31
CA PHE A 889 5.65 -11.94 18.27
C PHE A 889 5.29 -12.43 16.87
N LEU A 890 4.60 -13.57 16.79
CA LEU A 890 3.89 -14.01 15.59
C LEU A 890 2.74 -13.05 15.30
N ASP A 891 2.46 -12.83 14.02
CA ASP A 891 1.31 -12.00 13.60
C ASP A 891 -0.01 -12.57 14.09
N SER A 892 -0.17 -13.90 13.99
CA SER A 892 -1.36 -14.62 14.47
C SER A 892 -1.52 -14.60 15.99
N ALA A 893 -0.51 -14.18 16.76
CA ALA A 893 -0.65 -13.97 18.20
C ALA A 893 -1.61 -12.81 18.53
N PHE A 894 -1.90 -11.93 17.56
CA PHE A 894 -2.78 -10.77 17.73
C PHE A 894 -4.21 -11.00 17.25
N THR A 895 -4.51 -12.11 16.56
CA THR A 895 -5.85 -12.40 16.01
C THR A 895 -6.93 -12.39 17.09
N VAL A 896 -6.84 -13.35 18.02
CA VAL A 896 -7.82 -13.53 19.08
C VAL A 896 -7.86 -12.30 19.99
N PRO A 897 -6.72 -11.78 20.50
CA PRO A 897 -6.71 -10.58 21.35
C PRO A 897 -7.39 -9.36 20.71
N THR A 898 -7.17 -9.14 19.41
CA THR A 898 -7.82 -8.04 18.68
C THR A 898 -9.32 -8.26 18.58
N PHE A 899 -9.76 -9.50 18.33
CA PHE A 899 -11.18 -9.85 18.28
C PHE A 899 -11.87 -9.60 19.63
N GLU A 900 -11.27 -9.98 20.77
CA GLU A 900 -11.83 -9.74 22.11
C GLU A 900 -11.99 -8.23 22.41
N LEU A 901 -10.95 -7.46 22.08
CA LEU A 901 -10.99 -6.02 22.22
C LEU A 901 -12.06 -5.42 21.31
N ALA A 902 -12.20 -5.91 20.07
CA ALA A 902 -13.15 -5.37 19.11
C ALA A 902 -14.59 -5.69 19.50
N ILE A 903 -14.91 -6.95 19.85
CA ILE A 903 -16.28 -7.37 20.16
C ILE A 903 -16.79 -6.70 21.44
N SER A 904 -15.92 -6.51 22.44
CA SER A 904 -16.27 -5.84 23.69
C SER A 904 -16.58 -4.35 23.55
N GLN A 905 -16.19 -3.69 22.44
CA GLN A 905 -16.62 -2.32 22.15
C GLN A 905 -18.11 -2.22 21.81
N PHE A 906 -18.71 -3.35 21.42
CA PHE A 906 -20.11 -3.42 20.98
C PHE A 906 -20.87 -4.51 21.75
N THR A 907 -20.62 -4.61 23.07
CA THR A 907 -21.20 -5.63 23.95
C THR A 907 -22.71 -5.77 23.80
N GLU A 908 -23.42 -4.67 23.53
CA GLU A 908 -24.87 -4.70 23.35
C GLU A 908 -25.32 -5.26 22.01
N ASP A 909 -24.58 -4.96 20.95
CA ASP A 909 -24.89 -5.49 19.63
C ASP A 909 -24.53 -6.97 19.55
N TYR A 910 -23.44 -7.41 20.21
CA TYR A 910 -22.90 -8.78 20.18
C TYR A 910 -23.08 -9.56 21.49
N TYR A 911 -24.09 -9.20 22.29
CA TYR A 911 -24.34 -9.84 23.59
C TYR A 911 -24.47 -11.38 23.52
N PRO A 912 -25.19 -11.97 22.55
CA PRO A 912 -25.27 -13.42 22.41
C PRO A 912 -23.91 -14.06 22.09
N GLU A 913 -23.13 -13.46 21.19
CA GLU A 913 -21.80 -13.96 20.82
C GLU A 913 -20.85 -13.94 22.03
N ILE A 914 -20.89 -12.89 22.85
CA ILE A 914 -20.09 -12.77 24.08
C ILE A 914 -20.46 -13.87 25.10
N LEU A 915 -21.74 -14.24 25.21
CA LEU A 915 -22.15 -15.38 26.04
C LEU A 915 -21.52 -16.70 25.56
N GLY A 916 -21.52 -16.92 24.24
CA GLY A 916 -20.89 -18.11 23.64
C GLY A 916 -19.38 -18.13 23.81
N MET A 917 -18.73 -17.00 23.60
CA MET A 917 -17.29 -16.80 23.81
C MET A 917 -16.92 -17.09 25.28
N THR A 918 -17.67 -16.52 26.23
CA THR A 918 -17.45 -16.78 27.66
C THR A 918 -17.64 -18.26 27.96
N LEU A 919 -18.67 -18.91 27.40
CA LEU A 919 -18.85 -20.35 27.60
C LEU A 919 -17.66 -21.16 27.05
N GLN A 920 -17.08 -20.81 25.90
CA GLN A 920 -15.92 -21.54 25.38
C GLN A 920 -14.70 -21.40 26.29
N LEU A 921 -14.36 -20.16 26.67
CA LEU A 921 -13.16 -19.86 27.44
C LEU A 921 -13.18 -20.59 28.79
N GLU A 922 -14.30 -20.47 29.49
CA GLU A 922 -14.46 -20.97 30.84
C GLU A 922 -14.70 -22.49 30.88
N TRP A 923 -15.38 -23.07 29.89
CA TRP A 923 -15.74 -24.48 29.91
C TRP A 923 -14.58 -25.40 29.50
N GLU A 924 -13.71 -24.96 28.59
CA GLU A 924 -12.64 -25.77 28.01
C GLU A 924 -11.33 -25.74 28.81
N VAL A 925 -11.38 -25.30 30.07
CA VAL A 925 -10.22 -25.10 30.96
C VAL A 925 -9.33 -26.34 31.13
N LEU A 926 -9.88 -27.55 30.97
CA LEU A 926 -9.10 -28.79 31.07
C LEU A 926 -7.99 -28.88 30.01
N GLY A 927 -8.13 -28.19 28.88
CA GLY A 927 -7.06 -28.06 27.87
C GLY A 927 -5.78 -27.38 28.39
N LEU A 928 -5.83 -26.71 29.55
CA LEU A 928 -4.66 -26.08 30.17
C LEU A 928 -3.80 -27.07 30.99
N LYS A 929 -4.33 -28.24 31.37
CA LYS A 929 -3.62 -29.23 32.19
C LYS A 929 -2.26 -29.66 31.59
N PRO A 930 -2.15 -30.00 30.28
CA PRO A 930 -0.86 -30.34 29.68
C PRO A 930 0.18 -29.20 29.78
N THR A 931 -0.26 -27.95 29.57
CA THR A 931 0.63 -26.78 29.67
C THR A 931 1.13 -26.57 31.11
N ARG A 932 0.23 -26.70 32.10
CA ARG A 932 0.60 -26.68 33.53
C ARG A 932 1.66 -27.73 33.83
N ASP A 933 1.46 -28.96 33.39
CA ASP A 933 2.38 -30.08 33.68
C ASP A 933 3.74 -29.87 33.02
N LEU A 934 3.78 -29.33 31.80
CA LEU A 934 5.03 -28.95 31.14
C LEU A 934 5.79 -27.87 31.91
N LEU A 935 5.10 -26.82 32.39
CA LEU A 935 5.73 -25.77 33.19
C LEU A 935 6.35 -26.36 34.48
N VAL A 936 5.61 -27.23 35.18
CA VAL A 936 6.11 -27.94 36.36
C VAL A 936 7.33 -28.80 36.02
N ASN A 937 7.27 -29.57 34.93
CA ASN A 937 8.34 -30.46 34.49
C ASN A 937 9.64 -29.71 34.16
N PHE A 938 9.55 -28.49 33.62
CA PHE A 938 10.71 -27.64 33.33
C PHE A 938 11.09 -26.69 34.47
N GLY A 939 10.42 -26.75 35.62
CA GLY A 939 10.71 -25.90 36.78
C GLY A 939 10.31 -24.43 36.61
N LEU A 940 9.33 -24.16 35.74
CA LEU A 940 8.74 -22.84 35.50
C LEU A 940 7.50 -22.63 36.38
N ASN A 941 7.14 -21.37 36.66
CA ASN A 941 6.00 -21.06 37.53
C ASN A 941 4.66 -21.40 36.83
N PRO A 942 3.85 -22.35 37.34
CA PRO A 942 2.60 -22.75 36.70
C PRO A 942 1.37 -21.97 37.23
N HIS A 943 1.56 -20.98 38.11
CA HIS A 943 0.49 -20.41 38.93
C HIS A 943 -0.73 -19.92 38.13
N PHE A 944 -0.51 -19.19 37.04
CA PHE A 944 -1.56 -18.71 36.14
C PHE A 944 -2.50 -19.85 35.70
N TYR A 945 -1.94 -20.92 35.14
CA TYR A 945 -2.72 -22.07 34.64
C TYR A 945 -3.34 -22.90 35.76
N VAL A 946 -2.67 -23.04 36.91
CA VAL A 946 -3.21 -23.77 38.08
C VAL A 946 -4.48 -23.08 38.59
N MET A 947 -4.47 -21.75 38.63
CA MET A 947 -5.58 -20.95 39.11
C MET A 947 -6.80 -21.10 38.19
N HIS A 948 -6.66 -20.88 36.87
CA HIS A 948 -7.76 -21.07 35.91
C HIS A 948 -8.41 -22.45 36.00
N ILE A 949 -7.60 -23.53 36.00
CA ILE A 949 -8.13 -24.91 36.15
C ILE A 949 -9.01 -25.07 37.41
N GLY A 950 -8.72 -24.33 38.48
CA GLY A 950 -9.53 -24.33 39.69
C GLY A 950 -10.78 -23.45 39.61
N ILE A 951 -10.62 -22.19 39.17
CA ILE A 951 -11.67 -21.17 39.15
C ILE A 951 -12.73 -21.49 38.09
N ASP A 952 -12.34 -22.05 36.94
CA ASP A 952 -13.20 -22.13 35.77
C ASP A 952 -13.97 -23.46 35.69
N ASN A 953 -13.93 -24.26 36.76
CA ASN A 953 -14.48 -25.61 36.78
C ASN A 953 -15.99 -25.68 36.40
N ALA A 954 -16.36 -26.77 35.73
CA ALA A 954 -17.72 -27.00 35.21
C ALA A 954 -18.81 -27.25 36.28
N VAL A 955 -18.47 -27.31 37.57
CA VAL A 955 -19.42 -27.65 38.66
C VAL A 955 -19.95 -26.40 39.34
N ASN A 956 -19.07 -25.53 39.83
CA ASN A 956 -19.44 -24.29 40.53
C ASN A 956 -18.53 -23.11 40.18
N GLY A 957 -17.61 -23.32 39.24
CA GLY A 957 -16.69 -22.32 38.72
C GLY A 957 -17.30 -21.48 37.60
N HIS A 958 -16.44 -20.71 36.93
CA HIS A 958 -16.87 -19.83 35.83
C HIS A 958 -17.53 -20.61 34.69
N GLY A 959 -17.06 -21.81 34.34
CA GLY A 959 -17.69 -22.64 33.31
C GLY A 959 -19.17 -22.92 33.59
N ARG A 960 -19.53 -23.25 34.84
CA ARG A 960 -20.94 -23.43 35.22
C ARG A 960 -21.72 -22.12 35.12
N ARG A 961 -21.16 -21.01 35.61
CA ARG A 961 -21.81 -19.68 35.55
C ARG A 961 -22.06 -19.24 34.10
N ALA A 962 -21.13 -19.49 33.20
CA ALA A 962 -21.26 -19.18 31.77
C ALA A 962 -22.38 -20.01 31.12
N LEU A 963 -22.47 -21.31 31.44
CA LEU A 963 -23.55 -22.18 30.95
C LEU A 963 -24.92 -21.74 31.51
N ASP A 964 -25.00 -21.39 32.79
CA ASP A 964 -26.21 -20.84 33.40
C ASP A 964 -26.63 -19.53 32.73
N ALA A 965 -25.69 -18.63 32.45
CA ALA A 965 -25.95 -17.38 31.75
C ALA A 965 -26.55 -17.62 30.35
N VAL A 966 -26.02 -18.58 29.58
CA VAL A 966 -26.58 -18.98 28.27
C VAL A 966 -28.01 -19.52 28.40
N LEU A 967 -28.25 -20.43 29.35
CA LEU A 967 -29.56 -21.05 29.54
C LEU A 967 -30.61 -20.01 29.98
N LEU A 968 -30.28 -19.14 30.93
CA LEU A 968 -31.14 -18.05 31.40
C LEU A 968 -31.43 -17.03 30.30
N TYR A 969 -30.42 -16.68 29.50
CA TYR A 969 -30.60 -15.77 28.37
C TYR A 969 -31.58 -16.35 27.35
N LEU A 970 -31.38 -17.60 26.92
CA LEU A 970 -32.27 -18.25 25.95
C LEU A 970 -33.69 -18.46 26.51
N GLN A 971 -33.84 -18.70 27.81
CA GLN A 971 -35.14 -18.70 28.47
C GLN A 971 -35.82 -17.33 28.36
N SER A 972 -35.11 -16.23 28.64
CA SER A 972 -35.68 -14.89 28.52
C SER A 972 -36.11 -14.56 27.08
N ILE A 973 -35.36 -15.02 26.08
CA ILE A 973 -35.72 -14.88 24.65
C ILE A 973 -36.93 -15.73 24.31
N GLN A 974 -37.04 -16.95 24.88
CA GLN A 974 -38.22 -17.81 24.71
C GLN A 974 -39.48 -17.13 25.28
N GLU A 975 -39.36 -16.46 26.42
CA GLU A 975 -40.47 -15.73 27.07
C GLU A 975 -40.88 -14.47 26.29
N ALA A 976 -39.93 -13.76 25.66
CA ALA A 976 -40.18 -12.51 24.94
C ALA A 976 -40.54 -12.68 23.45
N GLY A 977 -39.89 -13.62 22.75
CA GLY A 977 -39.90 -13.72 21.27
C GLY A 977 -40.21 -15.11 20.70
N GLY A 978 -40.49 -16.11 21.54
CA GLY A 978 -40.83 -17.46 21.14
C GLY A 978 -39.68 -18.23 20.44
N SER A 979 -39.98 -19.41 19.93
CA SER A 979 -38.95 -20.37 19.47
C SER A 979 -38.12 -19.89 18.27
N ASN A 980 -38.66 -19.02 17.41
CA ASN A 980 -37.89 -18.41 16.31
C ASN A 980 -36.81 -17.45 16.84
N GLY A 981 -37.13 -16.68 17.89
CA GLY A 981 -36.15 -15.81 18.56
C GLY A 981 -35.03 -16.62 19.20
N VAL A 982 -35.37 -17.74 19.86
CA VAL A 982 -34.40 -18.66 20.47
C VAL A 982 -33.46 -19.24 19.43
N ALA A 983 -33.97 -19.69 18.28
CA ALA A 983 -33.13 -20.23 17.21
C ALA A 983 -32.13 -19.20 16.67
N GLY A 984 -32.57 -17.95 16.48
CA GLY A 984 -31.69 -16.85 16.07
C GLY A 984 -30.63 -16.50 17.12
N ALA A 985 -31.04 -16.39 18.39
CA ALA A 985 -30.13 -16.11 19.51
C ALA A 985 -29.10 -17.23 19.72
N TRP A 986 -29.53 -18.49 19.68
CA TRP A 986 -28.66 -19.65 19.80
C TRP A 986 -27.61 -19.71 18.70
N ARG A 987 -27.99 -19.45 17.45
CA ARG A 987 -27.06 -19.40 16.33
C ARG A 987 -25.93 -18.40 16.57
N ARG A 988 -26.27 -17.23 17.10
CA ARG A 988 -25.29 -16.20 17.47
C ARG A 988 -24.40 -16.61 18.65
N ILE A 989 -24.97 -17.24 19.69
CA ILE A 989 -24.19 -17.81 20.80
C ILE A 989 -23.19 -18.85 20.28
N TRP A 990 -23.62 -19.79 19.44
CA TRP A 990 -22.71 -20.79 18.88
C TRP A 990 -21.63 -20.18 17.98
N ASN A 991 -21.97 -19.16 17.18
CA ASN A 991 -20.98 -18.43 16.39
C ASN A 991 -19.91 -17.78 17.28
N GLY A 992 -20.28 -17.21 18.43
CA GLY A 992 -19.34 -16.67 19.41
C GLY A 992 -18.45 -17.75 20.06
N TYR A 993 -19.04 -18.89 20.43
CA TYR A 993 -18.31 -20.05 20.97
C TYR A 993 -17.25 -20.55 19.97
N VAL A 994 -17.65 -20.75 18.70
CA VAL A 994 -16.77 -21.23 17.64
C VAL A 994 -15.72 -20.19 17.26
N ALA A 995 -16.11 -18.91 17.16
CA ALA A 995 -15.18 -17.85 16.79
C ALA A 995 -14.01 -17.82 17.77
N PHE A 996 -14.29 -17.76 19.07
CA PHE A 996 -13.21 -17.64 20.05
C PHE A 996 -12.26 -18.85 20.05
N GLY A 997 -12.80 -20.06 19.93
CA GLY A 997 -11.98 -21.28 19.96
C GLY A 997 -11.26 -21.63 18.66
N GLN A 998 -11.58 -21.03 17.51
CA GLN A 998 -11.14 -21.53 16.18
C GLN A 998 -10.60 -20.48 15.21
N ILE A 999 -10.71 -19.18 15.49
CA ILE A 999 -10.24 -18.15 14.55
C ILE A 999 -8.71 -18.06 14.50
N GLY A 1000 -8.20 -17.60 13.36
CA GLY A 1000 -6.77 -17.43 13.11
C GLY A 1000 -5.99 -18.72 12.90
N SER A 1001 -4.66 -18.59 12.82
CA SER A 1001 -3.71 -19.68 12.54
C SER A 1001 -2.67 -19.87 13.65
N PHE A 1002 -2.90 -19.28 14.83
CA PHE A 1002 -1.88 -19.19 15.88
C PHE A 1002 -1.29 -20.54 16.29
N GLY A 1003 -2.13 -21.56 16.48
CA GLY A 1003 -1.67 -22.90 16.84
C GLY A 1003 -0.73 -23.51 15.80
N SER A 1004 -1.05 -23.39 14.50
CA SER A 1004 -0.19 -23.87 13.41
C SER A 1004 1.07 -23.04 13.24
N ASP A 1005 1.00 -21.73 13.43
CA ASP A 1005 2.17 -20.84 13.29
C ASP A 1005 3.15 -21.03 14.44
N LEU A 1006 2.65 -21.22 15.67
CA LEU A 1006 3.47 -21.57 16.82
C LEU A 1006 4.12 -22.95 16.65
N TYR A 1007 3.37 -23.93 16.10
CA TYR A 1007 3.93 -25.22 15.74
C TYR A 1007 5.09 -25.07 14.75
N ASN A 1008 4.90 -24.26 13.69
CA ASN A 1008 5.93 -24.00 12.69
C ASN A 1008 7.13 -23.25 13.25
N LEU A 1009 6.92 -22.24 14.10
CA LEU A 1009 7.97 -21.47 14.75
C LEU A 1009 8.93 -22.38 15.55
N ILE A 1010 8.37 -23.37 16.25
CA ILE A 1010 9.13 -24.30 17.09
C ILE A 1010 9.76 -25.43 16.28
N LYS A 1011 9.04 -25.99 15.29
CA LYS A 1011 9.53 -27.11 14.48
C LYS A 1011 10.52 -26.70 13.40
N ASN A 1012 10.33 -25.52 12.82
CA ASN A 1012 11.07 -25.02 11.67
C ASN A 1012 11.65 -23.63 11.97
N PRO A 1013 12.54 -23.48 12.97
CA PRO A 1013 13.11 -22.19 13.31
C PRO A 1013 13.88 -21.60 12.12
N SER A 1014 13.77 -20.28 11.93
CA SER A 1014 14.47 -19.55 10.85
C SER A 1014 15.96 -19.86 10.84
N SER A 1015 16.49 -20.14 9.64
CA SER A 1015 17.93 -20.36 9.48
C SER A 1015 18.73 -19.14 9.94
N LEU A 1016 19.99 -19.33 10.36
CA LEU A 1016 20.87 -18.23 10.76
C LEU A 1016 21.01 -17.17 9.65
N LYS A 1017 21.03 -17.59 8.38
CA LYS A 1017 21.06 -16.68 7.22
C LYS A 1017 19.82 -15.79 7.16
N GLN A 1018 18.64 -16.37 7.38
CA GLN A 1018 17.37 -15.64 7.31
C GLN A 1018 17.28 -14.61 8.44
N ARG A 1019 17.64 -15.01 9.67
CA ARG A 1019 17.69 -14.11 10.83
C ARG A 1019 18.68 -12.95 10.61
N MET A 1020 19.80 -13.19 9.93
CA MET A 1020 20.75 -12.14 9.55
C MET A 1020 20.14 -11.13 8.56
N ILE A 1021 19.38 -11.60 7.57
CA ILE A 1021 18.68 -10.73 6.60
C ILE A 1021 17.65 -9.87 7.32
N GLU A 1022 16.87 -10.45 8.24
CA GLU A 1022 15.88 -9.74 9.05
C GLU A 1022 16.52 -8.67 9.94
N MET A 1023 17.64 -9.00 10.60
CA MET A 1023 18.43 -8.03 11.36
C MET A 1023 18.90 -6.86 10.47
N ILE A 1024 19.41 -7.12 9.26
CA ILE A 1024 19.82 -6.06 8.32
C ILE A 1024 18.63 -5.16 7.95
N LYS A 1025 17.48 -5.76 7.64
CA LYS A 1025 16.24 -5.01 7.33
C LYS A 1025 15.81 -4.14 8.51
N SER A 1026 15.79 -4.68 9.73
CA SER A 1026 15.38 -3.95 10.94
C SER A 1026 16.24 -2.71 11.21
N LYS A 1027 17.51 -2.72 10.79
CA LYS A 1027 18.43 -1.61 10.97
C LYS A 1027 18.51 -0.68 9.75
N ALA A 1028 17.78 -0.96 8.67
CA ALA A 1028 17.90 -0.23 7.41
C ALA A 1028 17.58 1.26 7.55
N ASP A 1029 16.54 1.63 8.30
CA ASP A 1029 16.08 3.02 8.43
C ASP A 1029 17.16 3.97 8.94
N PHE A 1030 17.93 3.51 9.92
CA PHE A 1030 19.04 4.28 10.50
C PHE A 1030 20.37 3.94 9.82
N GLY A 1031 20.61 2.66 9.54
CA GLY A 1031 21.85 2.16 8.93
C GLY A 1031 22.13 2.76 7.54
N SER A 1032 21.08 2.97 6.74
CA SER A 1032 21.17 3.54 5.38
C SER A 1032 21.63 5.02 5.34
N ARG A 1033 21.82 5.66 6.50
CA ARG A 1033 22.16 7.09 6.59
C ARG A 1033 23.51 7.36 7.25
N ASN A 1034 24.12 6.35 7.85
CA ASN A 1034 25.23 6.54 8.80
C ASN A 1034 26.63 6.23 8.22
N HIS A 1035 26.74 5.75 6.97
CA HIS A 1035 28.01 5.28 6.43
C HIS A 1035 28.70 6.25 5.46
N GLN A 1036 28.15 7.47 5.28
CA GLN A 1036 28.75 8.54 4.46
C GLN A 1036 29.26 8.05 3.09
N THR A 1037 30.54 8.24 2.77
CA THR A 1037 31.19 7.83 1.52
C THR A 1037 31.80 6.41 1.57
N HIS A 1038 31.59 5.67 2.67
CA HIS A 1038 32.14 4.33 2.80
C HIS A 1038 31.43 3.32 1.91
N THR A 1039 32.23 2.51 1.23
CA THR A 1039 31.76 1.44 0.34
C THR A 1039 32.14 0.07 0.88
N LEU A 1040 31.34 -0.94 0.53
CA LEU A 1040 31.64 -2.35 0.79
C LEU A 1040 31.38 -3.12 -0.51
N GLY A 1041 32.35 -3.92 -0.95
CA GLY A 1041 32.23 -4.62 -2.24
C GLY A 1041 32.10 -3.70 -3.46
N GLY A 1042 32.51 -2.43 -3.36
CA GLY A 1042 32.42 -1.44 -4.44
C GLY A 1042 31.12 -0.63 -4.49
N MET A 1043 30.13 -0.92 -3.63
CA MET A 1043 28.87 -0.15 -3.52
C MET A 1043 28.83 0.68 -2.24
N PRO A 1044 28.18 1.87 -2.24
CA PRO A 1044 27.93 2.62 -1.01
C PRO A 1044 27.14 1.79 0.02
N ILE A 1045 27.62 1.73 1.26
CA ILE A 1045 26.98 0.91 2.30
C ILE A 1045 25.53 1.35 2.56
N ASN A 1046 25.27 2.65 2.42
CA ASN A 1046 23.92 3.21 2.55
C ASN A 1046 22.90 2.61 1.57
N GLU A 1047 23.32 2.31 0.33
CA GLU A 1047 22.47 1.73 -0.72
C GLU A 1047 22.28 0.21 -0.52
N LEU A 1048 23.27 -0.47 0.06
CA LEU A 1048 23.20 -1.92 0.32
C LEU A 1048 22.05 -2.31 1.26
N PHE A 1049 21.57 -1.39 2.11
CA PHE A 1049 20.40 -1.64 2.95
C PHE A 1049 19.10 -1.84 2.15
N ALA A 1050 19.00 -1.34 0.91
CA ALA A 1050 17.86 -1.60 0.03
C ALA A 1050 17.89 -3.01 -0.59
N VAL A 1051 19.04 -3.70 -0.54
CA VAL A 1051 19.28 -5.04 -1.10
C VAL A 1051 19.91 -5.98 -0.04
N PRO A 1052 19.20 -6.31 1.06
CA PRO A 1052 19.78 -6.92 2.26
C PRO A 1052 20.41 -8.31 2.04
N GLU A 1053 19.88 -9.10 1.11
CA GLU A 1053 20.45 -10.40 0.74
C GLU A 1053 21.80 -10.26 0.06
N GLN A 1054 21.90 -9.29 -0.86
CA GLN A 1054 23.13 -8.94 -1.52
C GLN A 1054 24.11 -8.32 -0.53
N PHE A 1055 23.63 -7.49 0.40
CA PHE A 1055 24.44 -6.93 1.47
C PHE A 1055 25.07 -8.02 2.32
N LEU A 1056 24.28 -8.97 2.82
CA LEU A 1056 24.79 -10.09 3.63
C LEU A 1056 25.86 -10.91 2.88
N ASN A 1057 25.65 -11.15 1.58
CA ASN A 1057 26.64 -11.85 0.76
C ASN A 1057 27.92 -11.02 0.58
N ILE A 1058 27.79 -9.71 0.36
CA ILE A 1058 28.92 -8.77 0.29
C ILE A 1058 29.67 -8.75 1.62
N MET A 1059 29.00 -8.77 2.77
CA MET A 1059 29.66 -8.82 4.09
C MET A 1059 30.60 -10.02 4.23
N VAL A 1060 30.20 -11.19 3.72
CA VAL A 1060 31.04 -12.40 3.73
C VAL A 1060 32.16 -12.30 2.69
N THR A 1061 31.82 -12.02 1.44
CA THR A 1061 32.79 -11.98 0.33
C THR A 1061 33.82 -10.84 0.44
N SER A 1062 33.48 -9.73 1.08
CA SER A 1062 34.40 -8.61 1.33
C SER A 1062 35.25 -8.80 2.59
N GLY A 1063 35.10 -9.92 3.31
CA GLY A 1063 35.80 -10.19 4.57
C GLY A 1063 35.37 -9.32 5.75
N LEU A 1064 34.15 -8.74 5.71
CA LEU A 1064 33.58 -8.06 6.87
C LEU A 1064 33.19 -9.10 7.95
N LEU A 1065 32.65 -10.24 7.52
CA LEU A 1065 32.52 -11.48 8.29
C LEU A 1065 33.52 -12.51 7.77
N THR A 1066 34.31 -13.10 8.67
CA THR A 1066 35.30 -14.13 8.33
C THR A 1066 34.70 -15.52 8.55
N PRO A 1067 34.43 -16.33 7.50
CA PRO A 1067 33.81 -17.64 7.65
C PRO A 1067 34.51 -18.53 8.68
N GLY A 1068 33.77 -18.99 9.69
CA GLY A 1068 34.27 -19.86 10.77
C GLY A 1068 35.04 -19.15 11.89
N ASP A 1069 35.22 -17.82 11.84
CA ASP A 1069 36.05 -17.08 12.78
C ASP A 1069 35.45 -15.71 13.16
N TRP A 1070 34.51 -15.74 14.11
CA TRP A 1070 33.89 -14.53 14.64
C TRP A 1070 34.89 -13.60 15.34
N GLU A 1071 35.82 -14.17 16.13
CA GLU A 1071 36.77 -13.39 16.92
C GLU A 1071 37.63 -12.49 16.05
N ASN A 1072 38.06 -12.98 14.88
CA ASN A 1072 38.88 -12.21 13.94
C ASN A 1072 38.08 -11.53 12.81
N SER A 1073 36.75 -11.58 12.84
CA SER A 1073 35.92 -10.87 11.85
C SER A 1073 36.07 -9.35 11.99
N ARG A 1074 36.21 -8.64 10.86
CA ARG A 1074 36.34 -7.17 10.87
C ARG A 1074 35.12 -6.50 11.50
N LEU A 1075 33.92 -7.06 11.33
CA LEU A 1075 32.71 -6.56 11.97
C LEU A 1075 32.81 -6.61 13.50
N ASN A 1076 33.34 -7.70 14.07
CA ASN A 1076 33.53 -7.84 15.52
C ASN A 1076 34.45 -6.73 16.06
N GLN A 1077 35.50 -6.38 15.33
CA GLN A 1077 36.40 -5.27 15.70
C GLN A 1077 35.68 -3.90 15.64
N LEU A 1078 34.81 -3.69 14.65
CA LEU A 1078 34.07 -2.44 14.48
C LEU A 1078 33.02 -2.20 15.58
N ILE A 1079 32.58 -3.25 16.27
CA ILE A 1079 31.53 -3.16 17.31
C ILE A 1079 32.08 -3.26 18.75
N GLN A 1080 33.37 -3.51 18.94
CA GLN A 1080 34.00 -3.61 20.28
C GLN A 1080 34.20 -2.25 20.96
N PHE A 1081 34.16 -2.27 22.30
CA PHE A 1081 34.30 -1.08 23.16
C PHE A 1081 35.70 -0.45 23.04
N GLN A 1082 35.75 0.88 22.99
CA GLN A 1082 36.94 1.76 22.91
C GLN A 1082 37.63 1.89 21.54
N THR A 1083 37.35 1.04 20.55
CA THR A 1083 38.07 1.05 19.26
C THR A 1083 37.18 1.06 18.01
N GLY A 1084 35.90 0.67 18.13
CA GLY A 1084 35.01 0.50 16.97
C GLY A 1084 33.97 1.62 16.77
N PRO A 1085 33.77 2.15 15.54
CA PRO A 1085 32.78 3.18 15.26
C PRO A 1085 31.33 2.69 15.33
N MET A 1086 31.10 1.37 15.40
CA MET A 1086 29.78 0.73 15.50
C MET A 1086 29.49 0.19 16.91
N PHE A 1087 30.21 0.67 17.93
CA PHE A 1087 29.96 0.29 19.32
C PHE A 1087 28.51 0.57 19.74
N ARG A 1088 27.84 -0.46 20.31
CA ARG A 1088 26.41 -0.45 20.72
C ARG A 1088 25.37 -0.28 19.60
N VAL A 1089 25.77 -0.47 18.34
CA VAL A 1089 24.81 -0.53 17.22
C VAL A 1089 23.99 -1.84 17.26
N PHE A 1090 24.60 -2.92 17.76
CA PHE A 1090 23.97 -4.24 17.91
C PHE A 1090 23.67 -4.56 19.37
N THR A 1091 22.58 -5.28 19.62
CA THR A 1091 22.25 -5.89 20.91
C THR A 1091 23.11 -7.13 21.17
N ASP A 1092 23.12 -7.62 22.41
CA ASP A 1092 23.89 -8.82 22.76
C ASP A 1092 23.39 -10.07 21.99
N ASP A 1093 22.08 -10.17 21.74
CA ASP A 1093 21.48 -11.26 20.95
C ASP A 1093 21.81 -11.15 19.46
N GLU A 1094 21.86 -9.93 18.91
CA GLU A 1094 22.30 -9.69 17.53
C GLU A 1094 23.79 -10.00 17.37
N ILE A 1095 24.61 -9.71 18.38
CA ILE A 1095 26.03 -10.09 18.42
C ILE A 1095 26.18 -11.61 18.47
N ALA A 1096 25.35 -12.30 19.26
CA ALA A 1096 25.31 -13.76 19.29
C ALA A 1096 24.90 -14.33 17.92
N LEU A 1097 23.88 -13.77 17.27
CA LEU A 1097 23.46 -14.16 15.92
C LEU A 1097 24.56 -13.94 14.87
N LEU A 1098 25.22 -12.78 14.89
CA LEU A 1098 26.37 -12.47 14.04
C LEU A 1098 27.47 -13.52 14.23
N SER A 1099 27.75 -13.88 15.49
CA SER A 1099 28.74 -14.90 15.84
C SER A 1099 28.34 -16.29 15.33
N ASP A 1100 27.13 -16.75 15.66
CA ASP A 1100 26.61 -18.06 15.28
C ASP A 1100 26.54 -18.21 13.75
N TYR A 1101 26.03 -17.20 13.04
CA TYR A 1101 26.03 -17.20 11.58
C TYR A 1101 27.46 -17.30 11.05
N THR A 1102 28.38 -16.49 11.55
CA THR A 1102 29.78 -16.49 11.11
C THR A 1102 30.44 -17.84 11.32
N LEU A 1103 30.23 -18.47 12.49
CA LEU A 1103 30.75 -19.80 12.81
C LEU A 1103 30.12 -20.89 11.90
N SER A 1104 28.83 -20.75 11.60
CA SER A 1104 28.08 -21.69 10.75
C SER A 1104 28.52 -21.70 9.27
N LEU A 1105 29.23 -20.66 8.81
CA LEU A 1105 29.75 -20.56 7.44
C LEU A 1105 30.91 -21.56 7.15
N SER A 1106 31.26 -22.43 8.11
CA SER A 1106 32.23 -23.51 7.95
C SER A 1106 31.62 -24.89 8.26
N SER A 1107 31.83 -25.91 7.41
CA SER A 1107 31.44 -27.32 7.70
C SER A 1107 32.33 -27.91 8.82
N PRO A 1108 31.84 -28.87 9.63
CA PRO A 1108 31.84 -28.73 11.09
C PRO A 1108 33.16 -29.14 11.77
N PRO A 1109 33.65 -28.37 12.77
CA PRO A 1109 34.56 -28.88 13.77
C PRO A 1109 33.81 -29.68 14.86
N LYS A 1110 34.49 -30.67 15.44
CA LYS A 1110 34.05 -31.54 16.55
C LYS A 1110 33.44 -30.76 17.72
N PRO A 1111 32.51 -31.36 18.49
CA PRO A 1111 31.92 -30.72 19.67
C PRO A 1111 33.03 -30.29 20.64
N THR A 1112 33.05 -29.00 20.94
CA THR A 1112 33.91 -28.41 21.95
C THR A 1112 33.54 -29.03 23.31
N PRO A 1113 34.49 -29.55 24.10
CA PRO A 1113 34.17 -30.02 25.43
C PRO A 1113 33.68 -28.82 26.28
N PRO A 1114 32.72 -29.03 27.20
CA PRO A 1114 32.10 -27.94 27.94
C PRO A 1114 33.16 -27.12 28.69
N LYS A 1115 33.10 -25.79 28.58
CA LYS A 1115 33.90 -24.88 29.41
C LYS A 1115 33.53 -25.12 30.88
N GLY A 1116 34.37 -25.83 31.62
CA GLY A 1116 34.17 -26.04 33.06
C GLY A 1116 34.19 -24.72 33.84
N LEU A 1117 33.49 -24.68 34.97
CA LEU A 1117 33.37 -23.50 35.83
C LEU A 1117 34.73 -22.84 36.15
N PRO A 1118 34.77 -21.50 36.33
CA PRO A 1118 35.91 -20.82 36.93
C PRO A 1118 36.30 -21.43 38.27
N ALA A 1119 37.59 -21.41 38.62
CA ALA A 1119 38.10 -22.14 39.80
C ALA A 1119 37.40 -21.78 41.12
N ALA A 1120 36.99 -20.52 41.29
CA ALA A 1120 36.24 -20.06 42.47
C ALA A 1120 34.83 -20.67 42.52
N ALA A 1121 34.08 -20.58 41.42
CA ALA A 1121 32.72 -21.12 41.32
C ALA A 1121 32.70 -22.66 41.40
N ALA A 1122 33.72 -23.32 40.84
CA ALA A 1122 33.88 -24.77 40.96
C ALA A 1122 34.13 -25.21 42.42
N MET A 1123 34.97 -24.47 43.16
CA MET A 1123 35.22 -24.75 44.58
C MET A 1123 33.99 -24.49 45.45
N GLU A 1124 33.26 -23.40 45.19
CA GLU A 1124 32.00 -23.11 45.87
C GLU A 1124 30.97 -24.22 45.63
N ALA A 1125 30.88 -24.72 44.39
CA ALA A 1125 30.01 -25.85 44.07
C ALA A 1125 30.43 -27.15 44.80
N VAL A 1126 31.73 -27.41 44.96
CA VAL A 1126 32.24 -28.56 45.74
C VAL A 1126 31.89 -28.42 47.23
N ILE A 1127 32.02 -27.22 47.81
CA ILE A 1127 31.60 -26.96 49.20
C ILE A 1127 30.11 -27.21 49.36
N ASN A 1128 29.28 -26.69 48.46
CA ASN A 1128 27.82 -26.90 48.51
C ASN A 1128 27.44 -28.36 48.28
N GLN A 1129 28.14 -29.08 47.39
CA GLN A 1129 27.93 -30.50 47.14
C GLN A 1129 28.23 -31.34 48.38
N LEU A 1130 29.32 -31.04 49.10
CA LEU A 1130 29.77 -31.84 50.24
C LEU A 1130 29.12 -31.42 51.57
N LYS A 1131 28.66 -30.16 51.69
CA LYS A 1131 28.08 -29.58 52.91
C LYS A 1131 27.00 -30.48 53.57
N PRO A 1132 26.00 -31.04 52.85
CA PRO A 1132 24.98 -31.91 53.47
C PRO A 1132 25.54 -33.18 54.13
N GLN A 1133 26.69 -33.68 53.65
CA GLN A 1133 27.34 -34.89 54.17
C GLN A 1133 28.33 -34.59 55.30
N GLN A 1134 28.78 -33.34 55.42
CA GLN A 1134 29.83 -32.93 56.36
C GLN A 1134 29.29 -32.20 57.60
N VAL A 1135 28.06 -31.70 57.54
CA VAL A 1135 27.33 -31.14 58.69
C VAL A 1135 26.93 -32.30 59.62
N GLY A 1136 27.44 -32.29 60.86
CA GLY A 1136 27.17 -33.34 61.86
C GLY A 1136 28.28 -34.39 62.03
N THR A 1137 29.37 -34.32 61.27
CA THR A 1137 30.54 -35.19 61.46
C THR A 1137 31.32 -34.79 62.73
N ALA A 1138 31.51 -35.73 63.67
CA ALA A 1138 32.11 -35.46 64.99
C ALA A 1138 33.52 -34.80 64.92
N GLY A 1139 34.29 -35.04 63.86
CA GLY A 1139 35.57 -34.37 63.63
C GLY A 1139 35.45 -32.86 63.36
N HIS A 1140 34.37 -32.41 62.72
CA HIS A 1140 34.16 -31.00 62.37
C HIS A 1140 33.68 -30.14 63.54
N THR A 1141 33.24 -30.77 64.63
CA THR A 1141 33.00 -30.11 65.93
C THR A 1141 34.25 -30.03 66.81
N ALA A 1142 35.30 -30.82 66.51
CA ALA A 1142 36.54 -30.90 67.29
C ALA A 1142 37.70 -30.05 66.73
N HIS A 1143 37.59 -29.59 65.47
CA HIS A 1143 38.57 -28.72 64.82
C HIS A 1143 37.98 -27.33 64.56
N SER A 1144 38.82 -26.31 64.69
CA SER A 1144 38.42 -24.91 64.56
C SER A 1144 39.29 -24.19 63.53
N LEU A 1145 38.70 -23.22 62.84
CA LEU A 1145 39.38 -22.25 61.98
C LEU A 1145 39.09 -20.84 62.50
N LYS A 1146 40.10 -19.98 62.48
CA LYS A 1146 40.02 -18.57 62.80
C LYS A 1146 39.31 -17.78 61.70
N ASP A 1147 38.50 -16.82 62.09
CA ASP A 1147 37.99 -15.78 61.18
C ASP A 1147 39.03 -14.67 60.95
N ASP A 1148 38.67 -13.66 60.14
CA ASP A 1148 39.53 -12.51 59.82
C ASP A 1148 39.91 -11.66 61.06
N SER A 1149 39.19 -11.83 62.18
CA SER A 1149 39.45 -11.16 63.46
C SER A 1149 40.28 -12.01 64.45
N GLY A 1150 40.63 -13.25 64.06
CA GLY A 1150 41.46 -14.16 64.84
C GLY A 1150 40.71 -15.04 65.84
N ILE A 1151 39.37 -15.00 65.84
CA ILE A 1151 38.50 -15.78 66.74
C ILE A 1151 38.31 -17.19 66.19
N ASP A 1152 38.48 -18.21 67.04
CA ASP A 1152 38.31 -19.61 66.67
C ASP A 1152 36.82 -20.00 66.58
N HIS A 1153 36.38 -20.48 65.42
CA HIS A 1153 35.07 -21.10 65.22
C HIS A 1153 35.24 -22.54 64.75
N THR A 1154 34.37 -23.45 65.20
CA THR A 1154 34.42 -24.85 64.75
C THR A 1154 34.19 -24.95 63.24
N VAL A 1155 34.76 -25.97 62.59
CA VAL A 1155 34.53 -26.21 61.16
C VAL A 1155 33.03 -26.42 60.88
N SER A 1156 32.28 -27.01 61.82
CA SER A 1156 30.82 -27.13 61.75
C SER A 1156 30.13 -25.76 61.65
N TRP A 1157 30.56 -24.77 62.43
CA TRP A 1157 30.01 -23.41 62.38
C TRP A 1157 30.26 -22.75 61.03
N TRP A 1158 31.42 -23.02 60.41
CA TRP A 1158 31.75 -22.50 59.08
C TRP A 1158 30.87 -23.08 57.97
N PHE A 1159 30.38 -24.31 58.11
CA PHE A 1159 29.40 -24.86 57.18
C PHE A 1159 28.07 -24.10 57.23
N ASP A 1160 27.70 -23.45 58.33
CA ASP A 1160 26.49 -22.62 58.42
C ASP A 1160 26.68 -21.23 57.80
N GLN A 1161 27.92 -20.84 57.47
CA GLN A 1161 28.23 -19.59 56.78
C GLN A 1161 28.11 -19.72 55.25
N SER A 1162 28.22 -18.58 54.56
CA SER A 1162 28.28 -18.60 53.09
C SER A 1162 29.52 -19.36 52.61
N PRO A 1163 29.44 -20.12 51.49
CA PRO A 1163 30.59 -20.84 50.94
C PRO A 1163 31.78 -19.92 50.68
N ARG A 1164 31.54 -18.69 50.22
CA ARG A 1164 32.58 -17.67 50.04
C ARG A 1164 33.31 -17.33 51.35
N THR A 1165 32.58 -17.12 52.44
CA THR A 1165 33.16 -16.83 53.76
C THR A 1165 34.00 -18.01 54.25
N PHE A 1166 33.50 -19.24 54.06
CA PHE A 1166 34.23 -20.44 54.45
C PHE A 1166 35.49 -20.66 53.60
N MET A 1167 35.41 -20.47 52.28
CA MET A 1167 36.57 -20.47 51.38
C MET A 1167 37.64 -19.47 51.81
N LYS A 1168 37.22 -18.27 52.23
CA LYS A 1168 38.13 -17.25 52.75
C LYS A 1168 38.83 -17.72 54.03
N ALA A 1169 38.10 -18.33 54.96
CA ALA A 1169 38.67 -18.87 56.19
C ALA A 1169 39.65 -20.03 55.93
N LEU A 1170 39.36 -20.91 54.96
CA LEU A 1170 40.25 -22.00 54.55
C LEU A 1170 41.60 -21.49 53.98
N ALA A 1171 41.56 -20.39 53.23
CA ALA A 1171 42.73 -19.76 52.62
C ALA A 1171 43.42 -18.72 53.53
N LEU A 1172 42.90 -18.47 54.74
CA LEU A 1172 43.43 -17.47 55.66
C LEU A 1172 44.78 -17.92 56.23
N PRO A 1173 45.87 -17.13 56.09
CA PRO A 1173 47.20 -17.55 56.55
C PRO A 1173 47.28 -17.89 58.04
N LEU A 1174 46.45 -17.25 58.87
CA LEU A 1174 46.35 -17.50 60.31
C LEU A 1174 45.94 -18.94 60.66
N ASN A 1175 45.25 -19.63 59.75
CA ASN A 1175 44.80 -21.01 59.94
C ASN A 1175 45.82 -22.05 59.48
N ASN A 1176 46.84 -21.63 58.73
CA ASN A 1176 47.93 -22.46 58.23
C ASN A 1176 47.46 -23.77 57.52
N PHE A 1177 46.25 -23.72 56.94
CA PHE A 1177 45.54 -24.90 56.42
C PHE A 1177 45.72 -25.05 54.90
N ILE A 1178 45.67 -23.93 54.17
CA ILE A 1178 45.96 -23.84 52.75
C ILE A 1178 47.02 -22.75 52.53
N SER A 1179 47.99 -23.05 51.67
CA SER A 1179 48.95 -22.09 51.14
C SER A 1179 48.53 -21.72 49.70
N PRO A 1180 47.90 -20.55 49.48
CA PRO A 1180 47.42 -20.16 48.15
C PRO A 1180 48.54 -20.21 47.09
N GLY A 1181 48.25 -20.81 45.95
CA GLY A 1181 49.19 -21.01 44.84
C GLY A 1181 50.11 -22.24 44.97
N ASN A 1182 50.11 -22.93 46.12
CA ASN A 1182 51.01 -24.06 46.36
C ASN A 1182 50.28 -25.25 47.04
N PRO A 1183 49.68 -26.17 46.25
CA PRO A 1183 49.02 -27.37 46.78
C PRO A 1183 49.94 -28.25 47.61
N ALA A 1184 51.22 -28.38 47.24
CA ALA A 1184 52.20 -29.20 47.94
C ALA A 1184 52.55 -28.65 49.35
N ALA A 1185 52.40 -27.35 49.57
CA ALA A 1185 52.58 -26.69 50.88
C ALA A 1185 51.25 -26.50 51.65
N SER A 1186 50.13 -27.01 51.13
CA SER A 1186 48.81 -26.87 51.75
C SER A 1186 48.47 -28.13 52.56
N ALA A 1187 48.52 -28.05 53.89
CA ALA A 1187 48.26 -29.20 54.78
C ALA A 1187 46.86 -29.81 54.54
N PHE A 1188 45.86 -29.00 54.20
CA PHE A 1188 44.53 -29.48 53.80
C PHE A 1188 44.61 -30.44 52.62
N PHE A 1189 45.40 -30.10 51.59
CA PHE A 1189 45.53 -30.90 50.38
C PHE A 1189 46.40 -32.15 50.58
N THR A 1190 47.54 -32.00 51.27
CA THR A 1190 48.54 -33.06 51.39
C THR A 1190 48.30 -34.04 52.54
N HIS A 1191 47.54 -33.65 53.57
CA HIS A 1191 47.27 -34.48 54.73
C HIS A 1191 45.78 -34.82 54.90
N TRP A 1192 44.91 -33.81 54.84
CA TRP A 1192 43.49 -34.00 55.19
C TRP A 1192 42.68 -34.67 54.08
N ILE A 1193 42.82 -34.20 52.84
CA ILE A 1193 42.07 -34.74 51.69
C ILE A 1193 42.89 -35.63 50.77
N ALA A 1194 44.13 -35.98 51.11
CA ALA A 1194 44.97 -36.88 50.32
C ALA A 1194 44.33 -38.30 50.18
N PRO A 1195 44.70 -39.12 49.18
CA PRO A 1195 44.10 -40.45 48.92
C PRO A 1195 44.07 -41.43 50.11
N GLY A 1196 44.84 -41.20 51.18
CA GLY A 1196 44.81 -41.97 52.44
C GLY A 1196 44.58 -41.11 53.69
N GLY A 1197 44.19 -39.84 53.52
CA GLY A 1197 43.93 -38.90 54.60
C GLY A 1197 42.53 -39.06 55.20
N PRO A 1198 42.26 -38.43 56.37
CA PRO A 1198 40.98 -38.55 57.09
C PRO A 1198 39.73 -38.24 56.25
N MET A 1199 39.84 -37.37 55.24
CA MET A 1199 38.74 -37.01 54.32
C MET A 1199 38.99 -37.45 52.87
N GLY A 1200 39.99 -38.30 52.62
CA GLY A 1200 40.41 -38.71 51.28
C GLY A 1200 39.26 -39.24 50.42
N ASN A 1201 38.55 -40.26 50.91
CA ASN A 1201 37.46 -40.93 50.20
C ASN A 1201 36.31 -39.99 49.83
N VAL A 1202 36.05 -38.95 50.64
CA VAL A 1202 34.98 -37.96 50.38
C VAL A 1202 35.35 -37.07 49.18
N PHE A 1203 36.62 -36.69 49.08
CA PHE A 1203 37.11 -35.82 48.01
C PHE A 1203 37.50 -36.58 46.73
N ASP A 1204 37.51 -37.92 46.74
CA ASP A 1204 37.61 -38.74 45.52
C ASP A 1204 36.28 -38.83 44.73
N ALA A 1205 35.18 -38.35 45.30
CA ALA A 1205 33.89 -38.26 44.60
C ALA A 1205 33.96 -37.34 43.37
N ALA A 1206 33.12 -37.63 42.36
CA ALA A 1206 32.99 -36.79 41.17
C ALA A 1206 32.40 -35.41 41.53
N ALA A 1207 32.98 -34.34 40.97
CA ALA A 1207 32.47 -32.99 41.15
C ALA A 1207 31.27 -32.74 40.22
N VAL A 1208 30.07 -32.61 40.80
CA VAL A 1208 28.79 -32.52 40.06
C VAL A 1208 28.79 -31.35 39.06
N ALA A 1209 29.35 -30.21 39.46
CA ALA A 1209 29.40 -29.00 38.64
C ALA A 1209 30.67 -28.88 37.78
N SER A 1210 31.53 -29.91 37.71
CA SER A 1210 32.75 -29.92 36.90
C SER A 1210 32.99 -31.31 36.31
N PRO A 1211 32.26 -31.68 35.23
CA PRO A 1211 32.30 -33.02 34.64
C PRO A 1211 33.73 -33.46 34.27
N GLY A 1212 34.12 -34.66 34.70
CA GLY A 1212 35.46 -35.22 34.45
C GLY A 1212 36.52 -34.90 35.52
N MET A 1213 36.18 -34.13 36.57
CA MET A 1213 37.05 -33.88 37.72
C MET A 1213 36.50 -34.52 39.00
N THR A 1214 37.38 -34.91 39.92
CA THR A 1214 37.00 -35.22 41.30
C THR A 1214 36.95 -33.95 42.14
N CYS A 1215 36.24 -33.96 43.27
CA CYS A 1215 36.23 -32.85 44.23
C CYS A 1215 37.65 -32.46 44.65
N ARG A 1216 38.55 -33.44 44.84
CA ARG A 1216 39.98 -33.20 45.11
C ARG A 1216 40.67 -32.45 43.98
N ALA A 1217 40.45 -32.85 42.72
CA ALA A 1217 41.04 -32.16 41.56
C ALA A 1217 40.54 -30.71 41.43
N VAL A 1218 39.29 -30.44 41.83
CA VAL A 1218 38.75 -29.08 41.89
C VAL A 1218 39.43 -28.26 43.00
N VAL A 1219 39.63 -28.83 44.19
CA VAL A 1219 40.37 -28.17 45.30
C VAL A 1219 41.81 -27.88 44.88
N GLU A 1220 42.50 -28.83 44.24
CA GLU A 1220 43.86 -28.64 43.73
C GLU A 1220 43.95 -27.48 42.74
N ARG A 1221 43.01 -27.44 41.79
CA ARG A 1221 42.90 -26.38 40.79
C ARG A 1221 42.63 -25.02 41.45
N TRP A 1222 41.78 -24.98 42.47
CA TRP A 1222 41.49 -23.76 43.23
C TRP A 1222 42.71 -23.24 44.00
N ILE A 1223 43.43 -24.12 44.71
CA ILE A 1223 44.66 -23.75 45.41
C ILE A 1223 45.71 -23.25 44.42
N THR A 1224 45.95 -23.98 43.33
CA THR A 1224 46.93 -23.61 42.29
C THR A 1224 46.66 -22.24 41.69
N LYS A 1225 45.38 -21.84 41.58
CA LYS A 1225 44.98 -20.52 41.07
C LYS A 1225 45.01 -19.40 42.10
N GLY A 1226 45.56 -19.64 43.29
CA GLY A 1226 45.70 -18.62 44.34
C GLY A 1226 44.47 -18.48 45.24
N CYS A 1227 43.65 -19.53 45.34
CA CYS A 1227 42.42 -19.55 46.15
C CYS A 1227 41.46 -18.38 45.87
N PRO A 1228 41.09 -18.11 44.60
CA PRO A 1228 40.20 -17.01 44.27
C PRO A 1228 38.82 -17.20 44.93
N LEU A 1229 38.26 -16.13 45.49
CA LEU A 1229 36.88 -16.13 46.01
C LEU A 1229 35.90 -15.81 44.88
N THR A 1230 34.64 -16.24 45.02
CA THR A 1230 33.57 -15.77 44.14
C THR A 1230 33.29 -14.29 44.41
N ASP A 1231 32.87 -13.57 43.37
CA ASP A 1231 32.57 -12.14 43.49
C ASP A 1231 31.45 -11.91 44.50
N GLU A 1232 31.53 -10.81 45.24
CA GLU A 1232 30.48 -10.41 46.16
C GLU A 1232 29.22 -10.10 45.34
N VAL A 1233 28.10 -10.76 45.61
CA VAL A 1233 26.82 -10.43 44.98
C VAL A 1233 26.36 -9.08 45.52
N ILE A 1234 26.87 -8.00 44.94
CA ILE A 1234 26.28 -6.68 45.10
C ILE A 1234 25.00 -6.70 44.27
N ARG A 1235 23.84 -6.89 44.91
CA ARG A 1235 22.56 -6.56 44.27
C ARG A 1235 22.48 -5.05 44.13
N MET A 1236 23.05 -4.51 43.05
CA MET A 1236 22.73 -3.17 42.61
C MET A 1236 21.32 -3.20 42.01
N LEU A 1237 20.37 -2.58 42.72
CA LEU A 1237 19.09 -2.18 42.14
C LEU A 1237 19.36 -1.16 41.03
N ARG A 1238 19.31 -1.60 39.77
CA ARG A 1238 19.36 -0.71 38.61
C ARG A 1238 17.96 -0.12 38.40
N LEU A 1239 17.78 1.14 38.75
CA LEU A 1239 16.61 1.92 38.35
C LEU A 1239 16.85 2.52 36.95
N THR A 1240 16.13 2.01 35.95
CA THR A 1240 16.12 2.44 34.54
C THR A 1240 15.25 3.68 34.32
N THR A 1241 15.48 4.75 35.08
CA THR A 1241 14.75 6.01 34.88
C THR A 1241 15.56 6.98 33.98
N PRO A 1242 14.96 7.55 32.91
CA PRO A 1242 15.60 8.53 32.03
C PRO A 1242 16.16 9.75 32.78
N SER A 1243 17.28 10.31 32.28
CA SER A 1243 17.99 11.45 32.90
C SER A 1243 17.10 12.68 33.11
N THR A 1244 16.10 12.87 32.25
CA THR A 1244 15.12 13.97 32.30
C THR A 1244 14.16 13.87 33.50
N LYS A 1245 13.74 12.65 33.89
CA LYS A 1245 12.95 12.41 35.13
C LYS A 1245 13.81 12.55 36.38
N ARG A 1246 15.10 12.17 36.31
CA ARG A 1246 16.07 12.29 37.41
C ARG A 1246 16.39 13.75 37.75
N ALA A 1247 16.43 14.64 36.75
CA ALA A 1247 16.72 16.06 36.94
C ALA A 1247 15.60 16.86 37.65
N ARG A 1248 14.36 16.34 37.69
CA ARG A 1248 13.20 17.03 38.28
C ARG A 1248 12.96 16.72 39.77
N HIS A 1249 13.69 15.78 40.38
CA HIS A 1249 13.57 15.43 41.81
C HIS A 1249 14.90 15.67 42.54
N ARG A 1250 15.07 16.85 43.15
CA ARG A 1250 16.32 17.29 43.80
C ARG A 1250 16.74 16.50 45.06
N THR A 1251 15.94 15.56 45.55
CA THR A 1251 16.21 14.84 46.82
C THR A 1251 16.28 13.32 46.70
N GLY A 1252 16.02 12.71 45.53
CA GLY A 1252 16.24 11.29 45.29
C GLY A 1252 15.38 10.30 46.10
N ARG A 1253 14.23 10.70 46.67
CA ARG A 1253 13.27 9.78 47.33
C ARG A 1253 11.97 9.68 46.52
N LEU A 1254 11.56 8.45 46.19
CA LEU A 1254 10.24 8.08 45.67
C LEU A 1254 9.48 7.33 46.78
N TYR A 1255 8.22 7.68 47.03
CA TYR A 1255 7.33 6.92 47.91
C TYR A 1255 6.26 6.23 47.05
N GLY A 1256 6.18 4.91 47.13
CA GLY A 1256 5.09 4.10 46.59
C GLY A 1256 4.57 3.17 47.70
N MET A 1257 3.25 3.07 47.86
CA MET A 1257 2.62 2.26 48.90
C MET A 1257 2.53 0.80 48.45
N GLY A 1258 3.21 -0.09 49.16
CA GLY A 1258 3.20 -1.54 48.97
C GLY A 1258 4.48 -2.13 49.55
N SER A 1259 4.32 -2.92 50.61
CA SER A 1259 5.31 -3.63 51.46
C SER A 1259 6.80 -3.55 51.07
N VAL A 1260 7.59 -3.06 52.05
CA VAL A 1260 9.04 -2.87 52.09
C VAL A 1260 9.85 -4.08 51.61
N HIS A 1261 10.82 -3.83 50.73
CA HIS A 1261 12.15 -4.46 50.76
C HIS A 1261 13.24 -3.39 50.77
#